data_AF-A0AAJ6HLT3-F1
#
_entry.id   AF-A0AAJ6HLT3-F1
#
_cell.length_a   1.000
_cell.length_b   1.000
_cell.length_c   1.000
_cell.angle_alpha   90.00
_cell.angle_beta   90.00
_cell.angle_gamma   90.00
#
_symmetry.space_group_name_H-M   'P 1'
#
loop_
_entity.id
_entity.type
_entity.pdbx_description
1 polymer ?
#
loop_
_entity_poly.entity_id
_entity_poly.type
_entity_poly.pdbx_seq_one_letter_code
_entity_poly.pdbx_strand_id
1 'polypeptide(L)'
;MILPPRPLPLIAWDFKPIAGDTPQVLPAYSVEPLQPPRKPALRQNRSTSVDHQKALYRQLLQATHTALPRVRDEAKQWAEALVFKLTGRKVDADTIFLNRFQQAQSANTVTDWEHLGEEPTVSQALPDALLSNFSEHDALPGVLDQQAGLYTVGRGQSTQGGYGAHNQFALAPSQLMHESWKTDFQAHMTQKLERFWRDHGDDYRTALKGEFIYQARKQLKAYERASPAERLNMPAEQRFTRDDYRLVMGAAANLPLDENQALSVEQLRATAPVEGRTRVHVFDINGRPAHDILRFTATDYGSHGQLRDRRDGVQVLYMPGHKPAFLRFDSLDAMDQWVAEQGRHAETRKALQSHFALRDRQDSDLGFWSDFKSFITGDSRSNKGADSAIRYLASGYWDTLEGTVIDSANVRIHGDVFSVIKDATRERMSRDADVMIKSNSEVTRDTWLNDLTVAAGLAAKFAVIGEPVVVGVAAAAGLVEAEVGVEQSITGDTQAERKHGSTAALDGALNELFAIVGGTVKEPAFEQPATIPLTRQLFSDGRQAMVIEHPLSPSAYTLPRANGYDLVDRGRVYRYLNTRPGELTDLQAAEHAKPLEGFEALCPAPAASGRVRRGIQDECFVKLISDLPKPQERLQALEHVRLFPSKAGLFTRERTVVYEKRLHTIVKGDTGLQLVPVANGERITYKAHVHGQLIDDPDFGFYTSDSAGTLANDTRVVKLGSITNASNDQRQLRGVVVTSASQRYLVVEADTAEFYYAPLDKTQTRDIRFKKCGPLEMSLAQGYRQFLSTNHAVQALKADFVALAPLKKAFKQLQRSGFSKADIDELKRHCKGMNPEQQREVVYRLQQANAIVKPDVALRPHRVSPLPGNQVHPAADLARADAARLTLGWLRRTAKLKAANTVQVAMGEATTLTSGNDVLSTRSLTDCSAIAVLTDWDGARYQTRTLMHLTGSNLELGLRGGNTQALLDRLNASLNKGGRVILVGGVNSDSLQGMTTTIGQSLQGEQPLRTLLQARPGVSVTLASSLGITLNADGTFELIEGTGKGVMPEDQVREIFNRVD
;
A
#
# COMPACT_ATOMS: atom_id res chain seq x y z
N MET A 1 48.05 47.57 0.41
CA MET A 1 49.44 47.80 -0.05
C MET A 1 50.29 46.66 0.50
N ILE A 2 51.27 46.19 -0.30
CA ILE A 2 52.34 45.24 0.04
C ILE A 2 52.01 43.76 -0.23
N LEU A 3 52.79 43.21 -1.17
CA LEU A 3 52.85 41.83 -1.68
C LEU A 3 53.25 40.81 -0.61
N PRO A 4 52.95 39.50 -0.76
CA PRO A 4 53.67 38.47 -0.04
C PRO A 4 54.95 38.03 -0.81
N PRO A 5 56.08 37.84 -0.10
CA PRO A 5 57.26 37.13 -0.58
C PRO A 5 57.25 35.63 -0.19
N ARG A 6 58.23 34.93 -0.75
CA ARG A 6 58.52 33.48 -0.74
C ARG A 6 58.84 32.84 0.64
N PRO A 7 58.83 31.49 0.73
CA PRO A 7 58.97 30.70 1.97
C PRO A 7 60.42 30.27 2.27
N LEU A 8 60.64 29.63 3.45
CA LEU A 8 61.59 28.52 3.82
C LEU A 8 61.78 28.48 5.37
N PRO A 9 62.35 27.42 6.02
CA PRO A 9 62.32 25.96 5.78
C PRO A 9 62.14 25.09 7.07
N LEU A 10 62.09 23.76 6.84
CA LEU A 10 62.02 22.61 7.77
C LEU A 10 63.23 22.41 8.71
N ILE A 11 63.00 21.77 9.87
CA ILE A 11 64.00 20.97 10.62
C ILE A 11 63.34 19.67 11.13
N ALA A 12 64.06 18.55 10.97
CA ALA A 12 63.68 17.18 11.35
C ALA A 12 64.27 16.76 12.71
N TRP A 13 63.64 15.78 13.39
CA TRP A 13 64.26 15.03 14.49
C TRP A 13 63.89 13.53 14.41
N ASP A 14 64.90 12.70 14.65
CA ASP A 14 64.99 11.24 14.50
C ASP A 14 65.29 10.61 15.87
N PHE A 15 64.71 9.46 16.23
CA PHE A 15 65.15 8.68 17.41
C PHE A 15 64.87 7.17 17.27
N LYS A 16 65.94 6.37 17.43
CA LYS A 16 65.99 4.90 17.60
C LYS A 16 66.12 4.51 19.09
N PRO A 17 65.72 3.30 19.51
CA PRO A 17 66.14 2.71 20.79
C PRO A 17 67.24 1.64 20.66
N ILE A 18 68.02 1.48 21.74
CA ILE A 18 69.29 0.75 21.92
C ILE A 18 69.07 -0.57 22.71
N ALA A 19 70.02 -1.52 22.61
CA ALA A 19 70.07 -2.86 23.25
C ALA A 19 71.02 -2.97 24.49
N GLY A 20 70.86 -4.03 25.30
CA GLY A 20 71.76 -4.57 26.36
C GLY A 20 71.42 -4.13 27.80
N ASP A 21 71.42 -4.90 28.91
CA ASP A 21 72.09 -6.18 29.28
C ASP A 21 71.35 -6.95 30.41
N THR A 22 71.70 -8.24 30.56
CA THR A 22 71.21 -9.30 31.49
C THR A 22 71.82 -9.25 32.92
N PRO A 23 71.32 -10.09 33.86
CA PRO A 23 72.19 -11.17 34.33
C PRO A 23 71.52 -12.56 34.52
N GLN A 24 72.38 -13.57 34.37
CA GLN A 24 72.18 -15.01 34.49
C GLN A 24 72.20 -15.51 35.95
N VAL A 25 71.43 -16.56 36.28
CA VAL A 25 71.90 -17.77 37.01
C VAL A 25 71.08 -19.00 36.52
N LEU A 26 71.80 -20.03 36.05
CA LEU A 26 71.39 -21.42 35.75
C LEU A 26 71.81 -22.34 36.93
N PRO A 27 71.61 -23.68 36.96
CA PRO A 27 70.56 -24.58 36.44
C PRO A 27 70.09 -25.64 37.50
N ALA A 28 69.02 -26.38 37.21
CA ALA A 28 68.96 -27.82 37.53
C ALA A 28 67.99 -28.55 36.58
N TYR A 29 68.57 -29.47 35.81
CA TYR A 29 67.96 -30.42 34.89
C TYR A 29 66.98 -31.35 35.64
N SER A 30 65.86 -31.80 35.07
CA SER A 30 65.86 -32.97 34.18
C SER A 30 64.46 -33.36 33.67
N VAL A 31 64.39 -33.60 32.36
CA VAL A 31 63.68 -34.69 31.65
C VAL A 31 62.23 -34.44 31.17
N GLU A 32 62.10 -34.27 29.85
CA GLU A 32 60.92 -34.53 29.01
C GLU A 32 60.71 -36.05 28.79
N PRO A 33 59.59 -36.55 28.24
CA PRO A 33 58.35 -35.85 27.84
C PRO A 33 57.04 -36.61 28.20
N LEU A 34 55.88 -35.94 28.12
CA LEU A 34 54.59 -36.44 27.56
C LEU A 34 53.49 -35.35 27.70
N GLN A 35 52.70 -35.16 26.63
CA GLN A 35 51.90 -33.97 26.29
C GLN A 35 50.72 -33.60 27.23
N PRO A 36 50.42 -32.29 27.37
CA PRO A 36 49.08 -31.76 27.63
C PRO A 36 48.47 -31.07 26.38
N PRO A 37 47.13 -30.86 26.35
CA PRO A 37 46.34 -30.76 25.13
C PRO A 37 46.43 -29.40 24.40
N ARG A 38 46.18 -29.46 23.08
CA ARG A 38 46.06 -28.31 22.17
C ARG A 38 45.15 -27.22 22.75
N LYS A 39 45.69 -26.01 22.92
CA LYS A 39 44.91 -24.77 23.09
C LYS A 39 44.03 -24.53 21.85
N PRO A 40 42.75 -24.17 22.01
CA PRO A 40 41.88 -23.87 20.88
C PRO A 40 42.34 -22.59 20.18
N ALA A 41 42.37 -22.63 18.84
CA ALA A 41 42.76 -21.51 17.99
C ALA A 41 41.78 -20.33 18.14
N LEU A 42 42.35 -19.13 18.23
CA LEU A 42 41.70 -17.83 18.17
C LEU A 42 40.72 -17.73 16.99
N ARG A 43 39.41 -17.76 17.28
CA ARG A 43 38.33 -17.41 16.33
C ARG A 43 37.54 -16.15 16.72
N GLN A 44 37.93 -15.43 17.77
CA GLN A 44 37.14 -14.33 18.35
C GLN A 44 37.41 -12.90 17.82
N ASN A 45 38.36 -12.67 16.89
CA ASN A 45 38.72 -11.29 16.47
C ASN A 45 38.28 -10.84 15.06
N ARG A 46 37.62 -11.67 14.23
CA ARG A 46 37.21 -11.27 12.86
C ARG A 46 35.75 -10.81 12.74
N SER A 47 34.82 -11.41 13.49
CA SER A 47 33.40 -11.00 13.49
C SER A 47 33.24 -9.58 14.02
N THR A 48 33.97 -9.25 15.09
CA THR A 48 33.98 -7.93 15.72
C THR A 48 34.40 -6.82 14.77
N SER A 49 35.24 -7.10 13.76
CA SER A 49 35.65 -6.11 12.75
C SER A 49 34.57 -5.82 11.71
N VAL A 50 33.77 -6.80 11.30
CA VAL A 50 32.72 -6.61 10.28
C VAL A 50 31.54 -5.85 10.88
N ASP A 51 31.08 -6.28 12.06
CA ASP A 51 29.94 -5.67 12.75
C ASP A 51 30.26 -4.23 13.15
N HIS A 52 31.51 -3.97 13.54
CA HIS A 52 32.02 -2.63 13.80
C HIS A 52 31.99 -1.74 12.55
N GLN A 53 32.45 -2.23 11.39
CA GLN A 53 32.42 -1.46 10.14
C GLN A 53 30.99 -1.16 9.68
N LYS A 54 30.06 -2.12 9.81
CA LYS A 54 28.63 -1.88 9.58
C LYS A 54 28.05 -0.82 10.51
N ALA A 55 28.40 -0.86 11.81
CA ALA A 55 27.95 0.12 12.79
C ALA A 55 28.48 1.53 12.49
N LEU A 56 29.78 1.65 12.15
CA LEU A 56 30.39 2.92 11.76
C LEU A 56 29.69 3.53 10.53
N TYR A 57 29.43 2.73 9.50
CA TYR A 57 28.76 3.21 8.31
C TYR A 57 27.31 3.63 8.60
N ARG A 58 26.59 2.86 9.42
CA ARG A 58 25.23 3.20 9.86
C ARG A 58 25.21 4.54 10.63
N GLN A 59 26.15 4.73 11.55
CA GLN A 59 26.29 5.97 12.31
C GLN A 59 26.61 7.16 11.39
N LEU A 60 27.51 6.97 10.41
CA LEU A 60 27.85 8.00 9.41
C LEU A 60 26.60 8.44 8.64
N LEU A 61 25.81 7.50 8.12
CA LEU A 61 24.56 7.82 7.42
C LEU A 61 23.60 8.58 8.36
N GLN A 62 23.35 8.05 9.57
CA GLN A 62 22.47 8.65 10.59
C GLN A 62 22.85 10.07 10.97
N ALA A 63 24.14 10.32 11.22
CA ALA A 63 24.64 11.64 11.57
C ALA A 63 24.45 12.62 10.41
N THR A 64 24.81 12.21 9.19
CA THR A 64 24.68 13.05 7.99
C THR A 64 23.22 13.44 7.74
N HIS A 65 22.28 12.50 7.82
CA HIS A 65 20.86 12.80 7.61
C HIS A 65 20.28 13.69 8.70
N THR A 66 20.60 13.42 9.97
CA THR A 66 20.11 14.22 11.10
C THR A 66 20.57 15.68 11.00
N ALA A 67 21.77 15.90 10.46
CA ALA A 67 22.31 17.23 10.24
C ALA A 67 21.77 17.95 9.00
N LEU A 68 21.09 17.24 8.08
CA LEU A 68 20.53 17.83 6.87
C LEU A 68 19.38 18.81 7.24
N PRO A 69 19.47 20.10 6.85
CA PRO A 69 18.46 21.08 7.20
C PRO A 69 17.11 20.77 6.57
N ARG A 70 16.06 20.70 7.40
CA ARG A 70 14.67 20.50 6.94
C ARG A 70 13.93 21.83 6.94
N VAL A 71 13.54 22.28 5.75
CA VAL A 71 12.91 23.60 5.53
C VAL A 71 11.65 23.76 6.38
N ARG A 72 10.82 22.73 6.49
CA ARG A 72 9.58 22.79 7.26
C ARG A 72 9.80 22.85 8.77
N ASP A 73 10.81 22.14 9.27
CA ASP A 73 11.20 22.19 10.69
C ASP A 73 11.75 23.59 11.05
N GLU A 74 12.57 24.17 10.16
CA GLU A 74 13.09 25.53 10.34
C GLU A 74 11.99 26.58 10.22
N ALA A 75 11.02 26.40 9.31
CA ALA A 75 9.84 27.25 9.22
C ALA A 75 8.96 27.15 10.47
N LYS A 76 8.85 25.95 11.08
CA LYS A 76 8.13 25.77 12.35
C LYS A 76 8.79 26.54 13.47
N GLN A 77 10.10 26.41 13.62
CA GLN A 77 10.87 27.17 14.62
C GLN A 77 10.72 28.69 14.39
N TRP A 78 10.74 29.13 13.14
CA TRP A 78 10.50 30.52 12.78
C TRP A 78 9.09 30.98 13.17
N ALA A 79 8.06 30.20 12.85
CA ALA A 79 6.67 30.48 13.23
C ALA A 79 6.48 30.57 14.74
N GLU A 80 7.03 29.61 15.50
CA GLU A 80 6.96 29.60 16.96
C GLU A 80 7.67 30.81 17.57
N ALA A 81 8.82 31.20 17.01
CA ALA A 81 9.56 32.39 17.43
C ALA A 81 8.77 33.69 17.15
N LEU A 82 8.11 33.79 15.99
CA LEU A 82 7.25 34.92 15.64
C LEU A 82 6.06 35.02 16.59
N VAL A 83 5.35 33.91 16.83
CA VAL A 83 4.21 33.89 17.75
C VAL A 83 4.64 34.24 19.17
N PHE A 84 5.75 33.67 19.64
CA PHE A 84 6.27 34.00 20.97
C PHE A 84 6.63 35.48 21.09
N LYS A 85 7.26 36.07 20.06
CA LYS A 85 7.60 37.50 20.05
C LYS A 85 6.36 38.39 20.07
N LEU A 86 5.33 38.06 19.31
CA LEU A 86 4.13 38.88 19.14
C LEU A 86 3.12 38.71 20.28
N THR A 87 3.09 37.54 20.93
CA THR A 87 2.04 37.19 21.91
C THR A 87 2.57 36.86 23.30
N GLY A 88 3.88 36.63 23.46
CA GLY A 88 4.48 36.10 24.68
C GLY A 88 4.17 34.62 24.96
N ARG A 89 3.44 33.93 24.07
CA ARG A 89 2.97 32.55 24.28
C ARG A 89 3.83 31.56 23.51
N LYS A 90 4.22 30.46 24.18
CA LYS A 90 4.78 29.28 23.52
C LYS A 90 3.62 28.39 23.08
N VAL A 91 3.61 28.05 21.80
CA VAL A 91 2.56 27.27 21.15
C VAL A 91 3.20 26.31 20.15
N ASP A 92 2.50 25.24 19.79
CA ASP A 92 2.85 24.44 18.63
C ASP A 92 2.28 25.11 17.37
N ALA A 93 3.16 25.62 16.51
CA ALA A 93 2.74 26.35 15.31
C ALA A 93 1.97 25.48 14.30
N ASP A 94 2.07 24.15 14.35
CA ASP A 94 1.30 23.25 13.47
C ASP A 94 -0.19 23.18 13.85
N THR A 95 -0.55 23.71 15.02
CA THR A 95 -1.94 23.77 15.50
C THR A 95 -2.63 25.10 15.19
N ILE A 96 -1.92 26.03 14.58
CA ILE A 96 -2.43 27.35 14.19
C ILE A 96 -2.54 27.39 12.68
N PHE A 97 -3.68 27.84 12.16
CA PHE A 97 -3.97 27.86 10.74
C PHE A 97 -4.21 29.30 10.27
N LEU A 98 -3.52 29.70 9.19
CA LEU A 98 -3.90 30.87 8.42
C LEU A 98 -4.99 30.44 7.43
N ASN A 99 -6.21 30.90 7.69
CA ASN A 99 -7.37 30.63 6.85
C ASN A 99 -7.72 31.89 6.06
N ARG A 100 -7.85 31.77 4.73
CA ARG A 100 -8.21 32.87 3.81
C ARG A 100 -9.60 32.66 3.23
N PHE A 101 -10.34 33.74 3.03
CA PHE A 101 -11.77 33.79 2.79
C PHE A 101 -12.11 34.74 1.63
N GLN A 102 -13.33 34.63 1.09
CA GLN A 102 -13.82 35.57 0.05
C GLN A 102 -14.79 36.57 0.63
N GLN A 103 -15.55 36.18 1.64
CA GLN A 103 -16.55 37.01 2.30
C GLN A 103 -16.15 37.24 3.75
N ALA A 104 -16.52 38.40 4.29
CA ALA A 104 -16.24 38.77 5.67
C ALA A 104 -17.46 39.48 6.26
N GLN A 105 -17.72 39.21 7.53
CA GLN A 105 -18.82 39.81 8.30
C GLN A 105 -18.21 40.49 9.53
N SER A 106 -18.71 41.68 9.89
CA SER A 106 -18.16 42.38 11.05
C SER A 106 -18.53 41.65 12.34
N ALA A 107 -17.55 41.47 13.22
CA ALA A 107 -17.72 40.79 14.51
C ALA A 107 -16.70 41.27 15.54
N ASN A 108 -16.94 40.96 16.81
CA ASN A 108 -16.00 41.28 17.89
C ASN A 108 -14.89 40.23 17.98
N THR A 109 -13.97 40.24 17.01
CA THR A 109 -12.80 39.36 16.89
C THR A 109 -11.51 40.19 16.87
N VAL A 110 -10.34 39.54 16.90
CA VAL A 110 -9.05 40.25 16.84
C VAL A 110 -8.85 41.00 15.51
N THR A 111 -9.49 40.55 14.45
CA THR A 111 -9.45 41.21 13.13
C THR A 111 -10.63 42.12 12.87
N ASP A 112 -11.61 42.21 13.78
CA ASP A 112 -12.95 42.81 13.58
C ASP A 112 -13.85 42.09 12.54
N TRP A 113 -13.44 40.91 12.07
CA TRP A 113 -14.15 40.10 11.08
C TRP A 113 -14.38 38.64 11.52
N GLU A 114 -15.49 38.06 11.08
CA GLU A 114 -15.78 36.63 11.12
C GLU A 114 -16.22 36.12 9.74
N HIS A 115 -16.13 34.82 9.54
CA HIS A 115 -16.42 34.16 8.27
C HIS A 115 -17.40 33.01 8.51
N LEU A 116 -18.68 33.28 8.26
CA LEU A 116 -19.78 32.33 8.47
C LEU A 116 -20.26 31.76 7.14
N GLY A 117 -20.60 30.47 7.13
CA GLY A 117 -21.25 29.82 5.98
C GLY A 117 -20.33 29.57 4.77
N GLU A 118 -19.03 29.84 4.87
CA GLU A 118 -18.04 29.51 3.83
C GLU A 118 -16.81 28.80 4.40
N GLU A 119 -16.22 27.91 3.60
CA GLU A 119 -14.92 27.30 3.91
C GLU A 119 -13.79 28.19 3.37
N PRO A 120 -12.63 28.23 4.04
CA PRO A 120 -11.52 29.02 3.58
C PRO A 120 -11.01 28.50 2.23
N THR A 121 -10.82 29.43 1.29
CA THR A 121 -10.24 29.20 -0.03
C THR A 121 -8.83 28.61 0.08
N VAL A 122 -8.10 29.00 1.12
CA VAL A 122 -6.79 28.46 1.51
C VAL A 122 -6.77 28.27 3.04
N SER A 123 -6.37 27.10 3.51
CA SER A 123 -6.16 26.80 4.93
C SER A 123 -4.82 26.10 5.07
N GLN A 124 -3.88 26.74 5.75
CA GLN A 124 -2.51 26.28 5.89
C GLN A 124 -2.10 26.35 7.36
N ALA A 125 -1.39 25.33 7.85
CA ALA A 125 -0.73 25.46 9.14
C ALA A 125 0.28 26.61 9.08
N LEU A 126 0.48 27.30 10.20
CA LEU A 126 1.22 28.56 10.26
C LEU A 126 2.61 28.49 9.62
N PRO A 127 3.42 27.43 9.81
CA PRO A 127 4.73 27.38 9.18
C PRO A 127 4.65 27.20 7.65
N ASP A 128 3.63 26.52 7.13
CA ASP A 128 3.37 26.44 5.69
C ASP A 128 2.95 27.79 5.11
N ALA A 129 2.11 28.52 5.85
CA ALA A 129 1.65 29.85 5.46
C ALA A 129 2.80 30.85 5.35
N LEU A 130 3.78 30.78 6.25
CA LEU A 130 4.98 31.61 6.19
C LEU A 130 5.88 31.27 4.98
N LEU A 131 5.98 29.98 4.63
CA LEU A 131 6.73 29.55 3.44
C LEU A 131 6.05 29.95 2.11
N SER A 132 4.73 30.16 2.12
CA SER A 132 3.98 30.62 0.94
C SER A 132 4.27 32.07 0.54
N ASN A 133 4.92 32.85 1.42
CA ASN A 133 5.06 34.32 1.37
C ASN A 133 3.71 35.08 1.31
N PHE A 134 3.73 36.34 1.76
CA PHE A 134 2.59 37.26 1.63
C PHE A 134 2.72 38.08 0.34
N SER A 135 1.60 38.33 -0.33
CA SER A 135 1.57 39.06 -1.61
C SER A 135 1.56 40.58 -1.43
N GLU A 136 1.82 41.33 -2.51
CA GLU A 136 1.62 42.80 -2.52
C GLU A 136 0.18 43.19 -2.17
N HIS A 137 -0.81 42.34 -2.49
CA HIS A 137 -2.20 42.58 -2.13
C HIS A 137 -2.43 42.47 -0.61
N ASP A 138 -1.74 41.52 0.04
CA ASP A 138 -1.82 41.34 1.49
C ASP A 138 -1.19 42.52 2.26
N ALA A 139 -0.25 43.23 1.63
CA ALA A 139 0.40 44.42 2.19
C ALA A 139 -0.54 45.63 2.34
N LEU A 140 -1.68 45.62 1.66
CA LEU A 140 -2.63 46.73 1.70
C LEU A 140 -3.29 46.82 3.08
N PRO A 141 -3.34 48.02 3.71
CA PRO A 141 -3.91 48.18 5.04
C PRO A 141 -5.33 47.61 5.16
N GLY A 142 -5.54 46.71 6.13
CA GLY A 142 -6.84 46.11 6.44
C GLY A 142 -7.30 44.99 5.50
N VAL A 143 -6.67 44.80 4.34
CA VAL A 143 -7.07 43.77 3.36
C VAL A 143 -6.83 42.37 3.90
N LEU A 144 -5.62 42.09 4.40
CA LEU A 144 -5.28 40.76 4.90
C LEU A 144 -6.13 40.38 6.12
N ASP A 145 -6.36 41.31 7.05
CA ASP A 145 -7.17 41.02 8.26
C ASP A 145 -8.66 40.91 7.95
N GLN A 146 -9.14 41.52 6.86
CA GLN A 146 -10.51 41.33 6.36
C GLN A 146 -10.68 39.99 5.64
N GLN A 147 -9.67 39.54 4.90
CA GLN A 147 -9.76 38.35 4.05
C GLN A 147 -9.15 37.10 4.70
N ALA A 148 -8.58 37.22 5.89
CA ALA A 148 -7.93 36.11 6.57
C ALA A 148 -7.99 36.26 8.08
N GLY A 149 -7.81 35.13 8.77
CA GLY A 149 -7.62 35.08 10.21
C GLY A 149 -6.71 33.93 10.62
N LEU A 150 -6.11 34.04 11.80
CA LEU A 150 -5.43 32.92 12.44
C LEU A 150 -6.43 32.18 13.33
N TYR A 151 -6.50 30.86 13.18
CA TYR A 151 -7.44 30.00 13.91
C TYR A 151 -6.73 28.79 14.50
N THR A 152 -7.34 28.19 15.52
CA THR A 152 -6.88 26.91 16.11
C THR A 152 -7.36 25.68 15.34
N VAL A 153 -8.06 25.91 14.23
CA VAL A 153 -8.73 24.90 13.39
C VAL A 153 -8.53 25.22 11.92
N GLY A 154 -8.32 24.18 11.10
CA GLY A 154 -8.30 24.28 9.64
C GLY A 154 -9.71 24.21 9.05
N ARG A 155 -9.84 23.67 7.82
CA ARG A 155 -11.12 23.46 7.13
C ARG A 155 -12.13 22.60 7.91
N GLY A 156 -13.42 22.82 7.64
CA GLY A 156 -14.53 22.00 8.12
C GLY A 156 -15.48 22.70 9.09
N GLN A 157 -15.26 23.98 9.40
CA GLN A 157 -16.06 24.73 10.38
C GLN A 157 -17.23 25.52 9.79
N SER A 158 -17.35 25.63 8.46
CA SER A 158 -18.37 26.46 7.80
C SER A 158 -19.82 26.11 8.20
N THR A 159 -20.08 24.82 8.47
CA THR A 159 -21.39 24.31 8.92
C THR A 159 -21.52 24.14 10.43
N GLN A 160 -20.46 24.46 11.18
CA GLN A 160 -20.34 24.27 12.64
C GLN A 160 -20.13 25.59 13.39
N GLY A 161 -20.71 26.68 12.89
CA GLY A 161 -20.59 28.01 13.50
C GLY A 161 -19.53 28.91 12.86
N GLY A 162 -18.85 28.47 11.80
CA GLY A 162 -17.93 29.28 11.01
C GLY A 162 -16.61 29.58 11.72
N TYR A 163 -15.94 30.63 11.29
CA TYR A 163 -14.64 31.07 11.79
C TYR A 163 -14.79 32.43 12.45
N GLY A 164 -14.61 32.51 13.76
CA GLY A 164 -14.87 33.72 14.53
C GLY A 164 -14.28 33.65 15.94
N ALA A 165 -14.86 34.40 16.88
CA ALA A 165 -14.26 34.60 18.21
C ALA A 165 -14.01 33.32 19.01
N HIS A 166 -14.80 32.26 18.76
CA HIS A 166 -14.76 31.00 19.50
C HIS A 166 -13.61 30.07 19.10
N ASN A 167 -13.03 30.24 17.90
CA ASN A 167 -11.94 29.41 17.38
C ASN A 167 -10.74 30.21 16.85
N GLN A 168 -10.77 31.54 16.94
CA GLN A 168 -9.65 32.41 16.60
C GLN A 168 -8.42 32.16 17.48
N PHE A 169 -7.25 32.30 16.88
CA PHE A 169 -6.01 32.51 17.58
C PHE A 169 -5.79 34.03 17.70
N ALA A 170 -5.56 34.52 18.93
CA ALA A 170 -5.57 35.95 19.23
C ALA A 170 -4.29 36.68 18.74
N LEU A 171 -4.14 36.77 17.41
CA LEU A 171 -3.07 37.46 16.70
C LEU A 171 -3.59 37.82 15.30
N ALA A 172 -3.43 39.08 14.89
CA ALA A 172 -3.85 39.50 13.56
C ALA A 172 -2.86 39.00 12.48
N PRO A 173 -3.34 38.48 11.34
CA PRO A 173 -2.49 38.11 10.21
C PRO A 173 -1.55 39.23 9.74
N SER A 174 -1.98 40.49 9.74
CA SER A 174 -1.13 41.63 9.36
C SER A 174 0.05 41.85 10.30
N GLN A 175 -0.15 41.65 11.61
CA GLN A 175 0.93 41.74 12.60
C GLN A 175 1.96 40.63 12.39
N LEU A 176 1.49 39.41 12.13
CA LEU A 176 2.34 38.28 11.80
C LEU A 176 3.16 38.55 10.52
N MET A 177 2.51 39.04 9.45
CA MET A 177 3.14 39.38 8.17
C MET A 177 4.22 40.45 8.33
N HIS A 178 3.92 41.56 9.00
CA HIS A 178 4.88 42.64 9.19
C HIS A 178 6.12 42.20 9.99
N GLU A 179 5.94 41.28 10.94
CA GLU A 179 7.06 40.75 11.71
C GLU A 179 7.84 39.70 10.92
N SER A 180 7.17 38.85 10.13
CA SER A 180 7.84 37.85 9.30
C SER A 180 8.74 38.50 8.24
N TRP A 181 8.33 39.62 7.64
CA TRP A 181 9.12 40.34 6.64
C TRP A 181 10.47 40.87 7.14
N LYS A 182 10.64 41.01 8.47
CA LYS A 182 11.93 41.39 9.07
C LYS A 182 12.93 40.23 9.10
N THR A 183 12.50 39.02 8.78
CA THR A 183 13.33 37.82 8.75
C THR A 183 13.68 37.44 7.31
N ASP A 184 14.96 37.27 7.03
CA ASP A 184 15.42 36.67 5.78
C ASP A 184 15.54 35.14 5.94
N PHE A 185 14.43 34.44 5.72
CA PHE A 185 14.37 32.99 5.85
C PHE A 185 15.23 32.28 4.79
N GLN A 186 15.39 32.87 3.60
CA GLN A 186 16.26 32.34 2.55
C GLN A 186 17.72 32.35 2.98
N ALA A 187 18.22 33.49 3.50
CA ALA A 187 19.58 33.59 4.00
C ALA A 187 19.83 32.63 5.17
N HIS A 188 18.85 32.47 6.07
CA HIS A 188 18.91 31.50 7.17
C HIS A 188 19.07 30.06 6.66
N MET A 189 18.26 29.65 5.68
CA MET A 189 18.33 28.33 5.07
C MET A 189 19.63 28.11 4.30
N THR A 190 20.08 29.12 3.54
CA THR A 190 21.36 29.09 2.84
C THR A 190 22.52 28.85 3.81
N GLN A 191 22.55 29.59 4.93
CA GLN A 191 23.57 29.42 5.96
C GLN A 191 23.51 28.04 6.63
N LYS A 192 22.31 27.49 6.86
CA LYS A 192 22.15 26.11 7.37
C LYS A 192 22.72 25.07 6.39
N LEU A 193 22.42 25.21 5.09
CA LEU A 193 22.95 24.34 4.04
C LEU A 193 24.47 24.45 3.91
N GLU A 194 25.02 25.67 3.95
CA GLU A 194 26.48 25.88 3.92
C GLU A 194 27.18 25.22 5.10
N ARG A 195 26.62 25.36 6.32
CA ARG A 195 27.14 24.66 7.52
C ARG A 195 27.08 23.15 7.35
N PHE A 196 25.96 22.62 6.89
CA PHE A 196 25.82 21.19 6.62
C PHE A 196 26.90 20.69 5.67
N TRP A 197 27.10 21.35 4.53
CA TRP A 197 28.09 20.93 3.54
C TRP A 197 29.53 21.06 4.05
N ARG A 198 29.82 22.05 4.88
CA ARG A 198 31.12 22.22 5.53
C ARG A 198 31.39 21.12 6.56
N ASP A 199 30.38 20.76 7.35
CA ASP A 199 30.55 19.90 8.52
C ASP A 199 30.32 18.40 8.19
N HIS A 200 29.52 18.10 7.15
CA HIS A 200 29.10 16.75 6.75
C HIS A 200 29.29 16.42 5.26
N GLY A 201 29.90 17.30 4.46
CA GLY A 201 30.09 17.07 3.03
C GLY A 201 30.92 15.83 2.70
N ASP A 202 31.94 15.52 3.50
CA ASP A 202 32.78 14.33 3.32
C ASP A 202 32.06 13.03 3.71
N ASP A 203 31.22 13.07 4.74
CA ASP A 203 30.36 11.95 5.10
C ASP A 203 29.33 11.69 3.99
N TYR A 204 28.73 12.75 3.45
CA TYR A 204 27.82 12.67 2.32
C TYR A 204 28.50 12.05 1.08
N ARG A 205 29.71 12.50 0.74
CA ARG A 205 30.53 11.92 -0.33
C ARG A 205 30.81 10.42 -0.10
N THR A 206 31.10 10.04 1.14
CA THR A 206 31.33 8.65 1.54
C THR A 206 30.08 7.80 1.33
N ALA A 207 28.90 8.34 1.64
CA ALA A 207 27.62 7.69 1.40
C ALA A 207 27.37 7.45 -0.10
N LEU A 208 27.60 8.47 -0.95
CA LEU A 208 27.49 8.35 -2.42
C LEU A 208 28.38 7.22 -2.96
N LYS A 209 29.63 7.17 -2.49
CA LYS A 209 30.58 6.11 -2.88
C LYS A 209 30.09 4.74 -2.44
N GLY A 210 29.60 4.58 -1.21
CA GLY A 210 29.06 3.32 -0.75
C GLY A 210 27.86 2.83 -1.58
N GLU A 211 26.93 3.72 -1.93
CA GLU A 211 25.76 3.37 -2.75
C GLU A 211 26.13 2.91 -4.16
N PHE A 212 27.01 3.66 -4.83
CA PHE A 212 27.49 3.30 -6.15
C PHE A 212 28.08 1.88 -6.18
N ILE A 213 28.92 1.57 -5.19
CA ILE A 213 29.59 0.26 -5.08
C ILE A 213 28.59 -0.84 -4.73
N TYR A 214 27.65 -0.56 -3.83
CA TYR A 214 26.58 -1.48 -3.48
C TYR A 214 25.77 -1.87 -4.73
N GLN A 215 25.32 -0.89 -5.51
CA GLN A 215 24.53 -1.14 -6.71
C GLN A 215 25.34 -1.91 -7.76
N ALA A 216 26.61 -1.56 -7.96
CA ALA A 216 27.48 -2.23 -8.93
C ALA A 216 27.67 -3.71 -8.58
N ARG A 217 28.01 -4.01 -7.32
CA ARG A 217 28.20 -5.39 -6.86
C ARG A 217 26.90 -6.20 -6.87
N LYS A 218 25.80 -5.61 -6.40
CA LYS A 218 24.47 -6.23 -6.40
C LYS A 218 24.02 -6.60 -7.82
N GLN A 219 24.18 -5.68 -8.76
CA GLN A 219 23.75 -5.89 -10.14
C GLN A 219 24.62 -6.94 -10.84
N LEU A 220 25.94 -6.94 -10.62
CA LEU A 220 26.84 -7.99 -11.09
C LEU A 220 26.42 -9.36 -10.55
N LYS A 221 26.23 -9.49 -9.23
CA LYS A 221 25.82 -10.75 -8.60
C LYS A 221 24.47 -11.25 -9.12
N ALA A 222 23.52 -10.34 -9.37
CA ALA A 222 22.23 -10.70 -9.96
C ALA A 222 22.39 -11.26 -11.38
N TYR A 223 23.21 -10.62 -12.20
CA TYR A 223 23.50 -11.08 -13.56
C TYR A 223 24.25 -12.42 -13.58
N GLU A 224 25.27 -12.59 -12.74
CA GLU A 224 26.05 -13.83 -12.65
C GLU A 224 25.26 -15.01 -12.10
N ARG A 225 24.29 -14.78 -11.20
CA ARG A 225 23.39 -15.83 -10.69
C ARG A 225 22.32 -16.24 -11.70
N ALA A 226 21.94 -15.36 -12.62
CA ALA A 226 20.94 -15.67 -13.63
C ALA A 226 21.44 -16.78 -14.57
N SER A 227 20.54 -17.71 -14.90
CA SER A 227 20.78 -18.75 -15.89
C SER A 227 20.96 -18.16 -17.30
N PRO A 228 21.58 -18.89 -18.25
CA PRO A 228 21.70 -18.40 -19.63
C PRO A 228 20.37 -17.99 -20.27
N ALA A 229 19.29 -18.73 -19.99
CA ALA A 229 17.94 -18.41 -20.49
C ALA A 229 17.37 -17.12 -19.87
N GLU A 230 17.59 -16.91 -18.56
CA GLU A 230 17.18 -15.66 -17.90
C GLU A 230 17.95 -14.46 -18.45
N ARG A 231 19.26 -14.60 -18.69
CA ARG A 231 20.09 -13.54 -19.29
C ARG A 231 19.66 -13.18 -20.72
N LEU A 232 19.25 -14.16 -21.52
CA LEU A 232 18.72 -13.93 -22.87
C LEU A 232 17.42 -13.12 -22.85
N ASN A 233 16.59 -13.31 -21.82
CA ASN A 233 15.33 -12.58 -21.66
C ASN A 233 15.47 -11.23 -20.96
N MET A 234 16.64 -10.89 -20.41
CA MET A 234 16.90 -9.56 -19.86
C MET A 234 16.99 -8.53 -20.99
N PRO A 235 16.40 -7.32 -20.82
CA PRO A 235 16.63 -6.19 -21.73
C PRO A 235 18.13 -5.94 -21.89
N ALA A 236 18.57 -5.57 -23.09
CA ALA A 236 20.00 -5.38 -23.40
C ALA A 236 20.65 -4.40 -22.42
N GLU A 237 19.92 -3.35 -22.07
CA GLU A 237 20.31 -2.29 -21.15
C GLU A 237 20.57 -2.79 -19.73
N GLN A 238 19.99 -3.92 -19.34
CA GLN A 238 20.08 -4.47 -17.98
C GLN A 238 21.14 -5.57 -17.86
N ARG A 239 21.78 -5.97 -18.97
CA ARG A 239 22.79 -7.05 -19.01
C ARG A 239 24.14 -6.54 -18.53
N PHE A 240 24.30 -6.43 -17.22
CA PHE A 240 25.49 -5.88 -16.57
C PHE A 240 26.53 -6.96 -16.31
N THR A 241 27.52 -7.04 -17.18
CA THR A 241 28.54 -8.09 -17.19
C THR A 241 29.70 -7.79 -16.23
N ARG A 242 30.60 -8.76 -16.06
CA ARG A 242 31.83 -8.59 -15.29
C ARG A 242 32.74 -7.50 -15.86
N ASP A 243 32.76 -7.32 -17.19
CA ASP A 243 33.56 -6.27 -17.82
C ASP A 243 32.94 -4.89 -17.62
N ASP A 244 31.61 -4.79 -17.63
CA ASP A 244 30.91 -3.55 -17.26
C ASP A 244 31.17 -3.18 -15.80
N TYR A 245 31.15 -4.18 -14.90
CA TYR A 245 31.51 -3.98 -13.50
C TYR A 245 32.94 -3.47 -13.35
N ARG A 246 33.93 -4.06 -14.04
CA ARG A 246 35.31 -3.56 -14.03
C ARG A 246 35.40 -2.13 -14.55
N LEU A 247 34.68 -1.82 -15.62
CA LEU A 247 34.64 -0.48 -16.21
C LEU A 247 34.14 0.57 -15.20
N VAL A 248 32.98 0.34 -14.59
CA VAL A 248 32.39 1.32 -13.65
C VAL A 248 33.17 1.40 -12.34
N MET A 249 33.77 0.30 -11.88
CA MET A 249 34.61 0.30 -10.68
C MET A 249 35.91 1.10 -10.85
N GLY A 250 36.33 1.42 -12.08
CA GLY A 250 37.39 2.39 -12.33
C GLY A 250 37.11 3.80 -11.78
N ALA A 251 35.85 4.12 -11.46
CA ALA A 251 35.47 5.33 -10.71
C ALA A 251 35.95 5.33 -9.25
N ALA A 252 36.24 4.14 -8.71
CA ALA A 252 36.60 3.90 -7.32
C ALA A 252 37.86 3.00 -7.26
N ALA A 253 38.88 3.37 -8.01
CA ALA A 253 40.10 2.56 -8.25
C ALA A 253 40.88 2.17 -6.98
N ASN A 254 40.64 2.84 -5.85
CA ASN A 254 41.20 2.47 -4.54
C ASN A 254 40.48 1.27 -3.86
N LEU A 255 39.36 0.81 -4.42
CA LEU A 255 38.57 -0.29 -3.88
C LEU A 255 38.86 -1.59 -4.65
N PRO A 256 38.78 -2.76 -3.97
CA PRO A 256 38.98 -4.04 -4.62
C PRO A 256 37.89 -4.34 -5.66
N LEU A 257 38.30 -4.93 -6.78
CA LEU A 257 37.41 -5.45 -7.82
C LEU A 257 36.74 -6.78 -7.44
N ASP A 258 37.14 -7.42 -6.35
CA ASP A 258 36.40 -8.57 -5.83
C ASP A 258 35.13 -8.08 -5.12
N GLU A 259 33.97 -8.39 -5.70
CA GLU A 259 32.64 -8.07 -5.19
C GLU A 259 32.28 -8.78 -3.88
N ASN A 260 33.08 -9.77 -3.48
CA ASN A 260 32.91 -10.52 -2.24
C ASN A 260 33.90 -10.10 -1.15
N GLN A 261 34.84 -9.21 -1.47
CA GLN A 261 35.77 -8.66 -0.50
C GLN A 261 35.08 -7.57 0.33
N ALA A 262 35.09 -7.76 1.65
CA ALA A 262 34.61 -6.75 2.59
C ALA A 262 35.43 -5.47 2.50
N LEU A 263 34.72 -4.35 2.51
CA LEU A 263 35.28 -3.01 2.57
C LEU A 263 35.37 -2.54 4.03
N SER A 264 36.02 -1.41 4.22
CA SER A 264 36.01 -0.60 5.45
C SER A 264 35.47 0.79 5.15
N VAL A 265 34.91 1.45 6.16
CA VAL A 265 34.45 2.85 6.07
C VAL A 265 35.62 3.75 5.70
N GLU A 266 36.83 3.46 6.19
CA GLU A 266 38.05 4.18 5.81
C GLU A 266 38.35 4.08 4.30
N GLN A 267 38.14 2.91 3.68
CA GLN A 267 38.29 2.74 2.24
C GLN A 267 37.25 3.54 1.43
N LEU A 268 36.02 3.66 1.95
CA LEU A 268 34.97 4.48 1.33
C LEU A 268 35.25 5.99 1.53
N ARG A 269 35.83 6.39 2.66
CA ARG A 269 36.26 7.77 2.93
C ARG A 269 37.40 8.20 2.02
N ALA A 270 38.33 7.29 1.74
CA ALA A 270 39.46 7.59 0.87
C ALA A 270 39.01 8.03 -0.53
N THR A 271 39.63 9.12 -1.02
CA THR A 271 39.47 9.64 -2.37
C THR A 271 40.37 8.91 -3.35
N ALA A 272 39.93 8.73 -4.59
CA ALA A 272 40.76 8.17 -5.65
C ALA A 272 40.44 8.81 -7.01
N PRO A 273 41.45 9.14 -7.84
CA PRO A 273 41.19 9.56 -9.20
C PRO A 273 40.60 8.40 -10.03
N VAL A 274 39.99 8.74 -11.17
CA VAL A 274 39.50 7.75 -12.13
C VAL A 274 40.68 6.93 -12.69
N GLU A 275 40.54 5.61 -12.73
CA GLU A 275 41.53 4.71 -13.34
C GLU A 275 41.75 5.04 -14.81
N GLY A 276 42.99 4.97 -15.29
CA GLY A 276 43.35 5.36 -16.66
C GLY A 276 42.59 4.64 -17.79
N ARG A 277 42.04 3.44 -17.54
CA ARG A 277 41.25 2.65 -18.51
C ARG A 277 39.77 3.03 -18.56
N THR A 278 39.28 3.76 -17.57
CA THR A 278 37.90 4.22 -17.47
C THR A 278 37.84 5.71 -17.78
N ARG A 279 36.84 6.13 -18.54
CA ARG A 279 36.48 7.54 -18.68
C ARG A 279 35.10 7.73 -18.09
N VAL A 280 35.00 8.68 -17.17
CA VAL A 280 33.75 9.08 -16.53
C VAL A 280 33.41 10.48 -17.00
N HIS A 281 32.16 10.69 -17.39
CA HIS A 281 31.65 11.98 -17.84
C HIS A 281 30.42 12.37 -17.03
N VAL A 282 30.27 13.67 -16.79
CA VAL A 282 29.00 14.24 -16.33
C VAL A 282 28.01 14.14 -17.48
N PHE A 283 26.83 13.60 -17.22
CA PHE A 283 25.77 13.57 -18.21
C PHE A 283 25.11 14.94 -18.32
N ASP A 284 24.85 15.43 -19.53
CA ASP A 284 24.12 16.66 -19.77
C ASP A 284 23.02 16.48 -20.82
N ILE A 285 22.03 17.36 -20.80
CA ILE A 285 21.07 17.51 -21.90
C ILE A 285 21.02 18.99 -22.27
N ASN A 286 21.32 19.30 -23.52
CA ASN A 286 21.41 20.65 -24.07
C ASN A 286 22.43 21.53 -23.31
N GLY A 287 23.56 20.92 -22.90
CA GLY A 287 24.58 21.60 -22.09
C GLY A 287 24.13 21.94 -20.67
N ARG A 288 22.99 21.40 -20.21
CA ARG A 288 22.55 21.48 -18.81
C ARG A 288 23.01 20.20 -18.10
N PRO A 289 23.97 20.27 -17.17
CA PRO A 289 24.49 19.08 -16.51
C PRO A 289 23.44 18.49 -15.56
N ALA A 290 23.32 17.17 -15.58
CA ALA A 290 22.74 16.43 -14.47
C ALA A 290 23.69 16.50 -13.27
N HIS A 291 23.14 16.52 -12.06
CA HIS A 291 23.94 16.65 -10.84
C HIS A 291 24.51 15.30 -10.36
N ASP A 292 23.95 14.19 -10.80
CA ASP A 292 24.20 12.86 -10.23
C ASP A 292 24.24 11.70 -11.25
N ILE A 293 23.88 11.94 -12.53
CA ILE A 293 24.01 10.94 -13.60
C ILE A 293 25.44 10.95 -14.15
N LEU A 294 26.02 9.74 -14.25
CA LEU A 294 27.36 9.54 -14.81
C LEU A 294 27.33 8.65 -16.04
N ARG A 295 28.17 8.96 -17.03
CA ARG A 295 28.45 8.08 -18.17
C ARG A 295 29.85 7.51 -18.12
N PHE A 296 29.97 6.20 -18.27
CA PHE A 296 31.21 5.45 -18.31
C PHE A 296 31.50 4.92 -19.72
N THR A 297 32.75 5.01 -20.14
CA THR A 297 33.23 4.39 -21.38
C THR A 297 34.68 3.94 -21.23
N ALA A 298 35.06 2.85 -21.91
CA ALA A 298 36.41 2.29 -21.86
C ALA A 298 37.39 3.10 -22.73
N THR A 299 38.69 3.07 -22.40
CA THR A 299 39.70 3.68 -23.28
C THR A 299 39.97 2.89 -24.55
N ASP A 300 39.80 1.56 -24.52
CA ASP A 300 40.32 0.64 -25.53
C ASP A 300 39.25 -0.35 -26.02
N TYR A 301 38.40 0.03 -26.97
CA TYR A 301 37.73 -0.92 -27.88
C TYR A 301 37.62 -0.30 -29.28
N GLY A 302 38.38 -0.88 -30.22
CA GLY A 302 38.40 -0.73 -31.68
C GLY A 302 37.80 0.52 -32.33
N SER A 303 38.65 1.29 -33.01
CA SER A 303 38.44 2.15 -34.21
C SER A 303 37.02 2.29 -34.80
N HIS A 304 36.04 2.73 -34.01
CA HIS A 304 34.75 3.24 -34.52
C HIS A 304 34.77 4.75 -34.31
N GLY A 305 34.29 5.50 -35.31
CA GLY A 305 34.67 6.89 -35.58
C GLY A 305 34.58 7.84 -34.38
N GLN A 306 35.51 8.80 -34.32
CA GLN A 306 35.38 9.97 -33.44
C GLN A 306 34.31 10.90 -34.03
N LEU A 307 33.13 10.97 -33.42
CA LEU A 307 32.17 12.04 -33.64
C LEU A 307 32.33 13.07 -32.52
N ARG A 308 32.85 14.26 -32.84
CA ARG A 308 32.95 15.41 -31.92
C ARG A 308 33.62 15.08 -30.56
N ASP A 309 34.79 14.46 -30.59
CA ASP A 309 35.57 14.00 -29.41
C ASP A 309 34.89 12.93 -28.52
N ARG A 310 33.74 12.38 -28.95
CA ARG A 310 33.11 11.22 -28.32
C ARG A 310 33.64 9.93 -28.94
N ARG A 311 33.79 8.90 -28.10
CA ARG A 311 34.22 7.55 -28.52
C ARG A 311 33.00 6.66 -28.58
N ASP A 312 32.69 6.19 -29.77
CA ASP A 312 31.65 5.18 -29.98
C ASP A 312 32.13 3.81 -29.48
N GLY A 313 31.19 2.99 -29.00
CA GLY A 313 31.42 1.74 -28.27
C GLY A 313 30.61 1.64 -26.98
N VAL A 314 30.95 0.69 -26.11
CA VAL A 314 30.16 0.41 -24.89
C VAL A 314 30.07 1.64 -23.99
N GLN A 315 28.83 2.02 -23.67
CA GLN A 315 28.49 3.08 -22.72
C GLN A 315 27.76 2.45 -21.53
N VAL A 316 28.10 2.87 -20.33
CA VAL A 316 27.31 2.54 -19.13
C VAL A 316 26.83 3.82 -18.48
N LEU A 317 25.52 3.97 -18.34
CA LEU A 317 24.90 5.09 -17.63
C LEU A 317 24.60 4.65 -16.19
N TYR A 318 25.12 5.39 -15.22
CA TYR A 318 24.71 5.27 -13.82
C TYR A 318 23.68 6.34 -13.51
N MET A 319 22.49 5.90 -13.12
CA MET A 319 21.37 6.75 -12.72
C MET A 319 20.95 6.39 -11.28
N PRO A 320 21.34 7.18 -10.27
CA PRO A 320 20.90 6.98 -8.90
C PRO A 320 19.36 6.84 -8.80
N GLY A 321 18.88 5.87 -8.03
CA GLY A 321 17.43 5.61 -7.88
C GLY A 321 16.74 4.89 -9.05
N HIS A 322 17.40 4.71 -10.20
CA HIS A 322 16.88 3.87 -11.29
C HIS A 322 17.01 2.37 -10.96
N LYS A 323 16.14 1.53 -11.52
CA LYS A 323 16.19 0.06 -11.34
C LYS A 323 16.21 -0.66 -12.70
N PRO A 324 17.32 -1.32 -13.06
CA PRO A 324 18.62 -1.32 -12.36
C PRO A 324 19.34 0.04 -12.44
N ALA A 325 20.28 0.32 -11.52
CA ALA A 325 20.96 1.63 -11.44
C ALA A 325 22.01 1.84 -12.54
N PHE A 326 22.58 0.76 -13.07
CA PHE A 326 23.49 0.80 -14.22
C PHE A 326 22.79 0.29 -15.47
N LEU A 327 22.88 1.06 -16.55
CA LEU A 327 22.30 0.73 -17.85
C LEU A 327 23.41 0.66 -18.91
N ARG A 328 23.50 -0.46 -19.62
CA ARG A 328 24.54 -0.73 -20.62
C ARG A 328 24.03 -0.50 -22.04
N PHE A 329 24.79 0.22 -22.85
CA PHE A 329 24.51 0.42 -24.27
C PHE A 329 25.72 0.00 -25.09
N ASP A 330 25.49 -0.60 -26.25
CA ASP A 330 26.58 -1.05 -27.13
C ASP A 330 27.17 0.10 -27.98
N SER A 331 26.48 1.24 -28.06
CA SER A 331 26.91 2.45 -28.76
C SER A 331 26.34 3.73 -28.10
N LEU A 332 26.89 4.89 -28.48
CA LEU A 332 26.35 6.19 -28.07
C LEU A 332 24.96 6.46 -28.68
N ASP A 333 24.73 6.07 -29.93
CA ASP A 333 23.42 6.17 -30.58
C ASP A 333 22.33 5.37 -29.84
N ALA A 334 22.64 4.14 -29.39
CA ALA A 334 21.69 3.34 -28.62
C ALA A 334 21.34 4.00 -27.27
N MET A 335 22.32 4.62 -26.61
CA MET A 335 22.09 5.39 -25.38
C MET A 335 21.22 6.63 -25.67
N ASP A 336 21.55 7.42 -26.69
CA ASP A 336 20.86 8.66 -27.04
C ASP A 336 19.39 8.39 -27.43
N GLN A 337 19.14 7.29 -28.16
CA GLN A 337 17.77 6.81 -28.45
C GLN A 337 17.01 6.39 -27.19
N TRP A 338 17.66 5.66 -26.28
CA TRP A 338 17.04 5.25 -25.02
C TRP A 338 16.66 6.45 -24.15
N VAL A 339 17.54 7.47 -24.06
CA VAL A 339 17.27 8.72 -23.33
C VAL A 339 16.07 9.46 -23.94
N ALA A 340 15.98 9.54 -25.27
CA ALA A 340 14.83 10.15 -25.95
C ALA A 340 13.53 9.38 -25.67
N GLU A 341 13.59 8.04 -25.62
CA GLU A 341 12.46 7.19 -25.26
C GLU A 341 11.99 7.44 -23.81
N GLN A 342 12.91 7.66 -22.86
CA GLN A 342 12.52 8.00 -21.49
C GLN A 342 11.68 9.29 -21.44
N GLY A 343 11.92 10.22 -22.35
CA GLY A 343 11.12 11.43 -22.49
C GLY A 343 9.69 11.19 -23.02
N ARG A 344 9.36 10.03 -23.62
CA ARG A 344 8.02 9.80 -24.20
C ARG A 344 6.95 9.53 -23.16
N HIS A 345 7.27 8.80 -22.10
CA HIS A 345 6.31 8.49 -21.05
C HIS A 345 6.38 9.49 -19.88
N ALA A 346 5.24 9.89 -19.32
CA ALA A 346 5.18 10.94 -18.31
C ALA A 346 5.97 10.61 -17.03
N GLU A 347 5.93 9.35 -16.59
CA GLU A 347 6.63 8.90 -15.37
C GLU A 347 8.15 8.87 -15.56
N THR A 348 8.63 8.25 -16.65
CA THR A 348 10.07 8.18 -16.96
C THR A 348 10.65 9.54 -17.32
N ARG A 349 9.86 10.41 -17.96
CA ARG A 349 10.23 11.80 -18.23
C ARG A 349 10.45 12.55 -16.93
N LYS A 350 9.49 12.45 -16.00
CA LYS A 350 9.58 13.12 -14.70
C LYS A 350 10.78 12.62 -13.90
N ALA A 351 11.02 11.30 -13.91
CA ALA A 351 12.17 10.69 -13.25
C ALA A 351 13.51 11.19 -13.83
N LEU A 352 13.62 11.29 -15.17
CA LEU A 352 14.82 11.84 -15.82
C LEU A 352 15.00 13.35 -15.52
N GLN A 353 13.93 14.15 -15.60
CA GLN A 353 13.95 15.59 -15.35
C GLN A 353 14.43 15.95 -13.93
N SER A 354 14.11 15.11 -12.95
CA SER A 354 14.51 15.34 -11.56
C SER A 354 16.00 15.12 -11.27
N HIS A 355 16.77 14.69 -12.27
CA HIS A 355 18.23 14.67 -12.22
C HIS A 355 18.88 16.03 -12.58
N PHE A 356 18.08 17.06 -12.83
CA PHE A 356 18.55 18.40 -13.18
C PHE A 356 18.07 19.43 -12.13
N ALA A 357 18.91 20.43 -11.82
CA ALA A 357 18.53 21.52 -10.92
C ALA A 357 17.32 22.29 -11.46
N LEU A 358 16.46 22.82 -10.59
CA LEU A 358 15.22 23.49 -10.99
C LEU A 358 15.46 24.67 -11.93
N ARG A 359 16.58 25.37 -11.76
CA ARG A 359 17.00 26.46 -12.64
C ARG A 359 17.35 25.95 -14.04
N ASP A 360 18.07 24.83 -14.14
CA ASP A 360 18.55 24.27 -15.40
C ASP A 360 17.44 23.54 -16.18
N ARG A 361 16.35 23.20 -15.50
CA ARG A 361 15.13 22.65 -16.09
C ARG A 361 14.30 23.70 -16.84
N GLN A 362 14.36 24.96 -16.42
CA GLN A 362 13.57 26.05 -17.00
C GLN A 362 14.23 26.61 -18.27
N ASP A 363 13.41 27.07 -19.20
CA ASP A 363 13.89 27.85 -20.33
C ASP A 363 14.47 29.17 -19.79
N SER A 364 15.67 29.53 -20.22
CA SER A 364 16.31 30.78 -19.80
C SER A 364 15.71 31.93 -20.59
N ASP A 365 14.57 32.45 -20.12
CA ASP A 365 13.85 33.52 -20.78
C ASP A 365 14.29 34.89 -20.24
N LEU A 366 15.43 35.37 -20.74
CA LEU A 366 15.71 36.80 -20.73
C LEU A 366 14.99 37.39 -21.94
N GLY A 367 13.72 37.76 -21.74
CA GLY A 367 12.79 38.21 -22.78
C GLY A 367 13.35 39.27 -23.73
N PHE A 368 12.70 39.40 -24.90
CA PHE A 368 13.05 40.25 -26.06
C PHE A 368 14.44 39.99 -26.67
N TRP A 369 15.51 39.90 -25.87
CA TRP A 369 16.88 39.68 -26.33
C TRP A 369 17.17 38.21 -26.68
N SER A 370 16.50 37.25 -26.03
CA SER A 370 16.54 35.81 -26.39
C SER A 370 15.95 35.57 -27.78
N ASP A 371 14.79 36.16 -28.08
CA ASP A 371 14.11 36.12 -29.37
C ASP A 371 14.90 36.85 -30.47
N PHE A 372 15.48 38.01 -30.17
CA PHE A 372 16.33 38.75 -31.10
C PHE A 372 17.61 37.96 -31.47
N LYS A 373 18.23 37.27 -30.50
CA LYS A 373 19.40 36.41 -30.75
C LYS A 373 19.03 35.15 -31.53
N SER A 374 17.90 34.51 -31.21
CA SER A 374 17.35 33.37 -31.96
C SER A 374 16.98 33.75 -33.40
N PHE A 375 16.49 34.98 -33.62
CA PHE A 375 16.16 35.52 -34.94
C PHE A 375 17.40 35.84 -35.77
N ILE A 376 18.49 36.32 -35.15
CA ILE A 376 19.73 36.69 -35.86
C ILE A 376 20.67 35.49 -36.09
N THR A 377 20.76 34.57 -35.13
CA THR A 377 21.72 33.44 -35.18
C THR A 377 21.11 32.15 -35.69
N GLY A 378 19.78 32.04 -35.72
CA GLY A 378 19.08 30.78 -36.01
C GLY A 378 19.20 29.71 -34.92
N ASP A 379 19.89 29.99 -33.81
CA ASP A 379 20.13 29.05 -32.73
C ASP A 379 19.08 29.17 -31.61
N SER A 380 17.88 28.65 -31.87
CA SER A 380 16.79 28.55 -30.91
C SER A 380 17.00 27.48 -29.83
N ARG A 381 18.09 26.68 -29.92
CA ARG A 381 18.37 25.57 -29.00
C ARG A 381 19.01 26.05 -27.69
N SER A 382 19.87 27.07 -27.73
CA SER A 382 20.65 27.55 -26.57
C SER A 382 19.83 28.05 -25.37
N ASN A 383 18.60 28.52 -25.58
CA ASN A 383 17.73 29.07 -24.53
C ASN A 383 16.80 28.04 -23.86
N LYS A 384 16.79 26.78 -24.32
CA LYS A 384 15.89 25.75 -23.81
C LYS A 384 16.48 25.00 -22.61
N GLY A 385 15.70 24.88 -21.55
CA GLY A 385 16.06 24.12 -20.35
C GLY A 385 15.95 22.61 -20.58
N ALA A 386 16.43 21.83 -19.62
CA ALA A 386 16.41 20.37 -19.69
C ALA A 386 14.98 19.81 -19.87
N ASP A 387 13.95 20.41 -19.25
CA ASP A 387 12.57 19.94 -19.37
C ASP A 387 12.02 20.11 -20.81
N SER A 388 12.40 21.20 -21.49
CA SER A 388 12.04 21.44 -22.90
C SER A 388 12.85 20.55 -23.84
N ALA A 389 14.14 20.42 -23.60
CA ALA A 389 15.02 19.57 -24.40
C ALA A 389 14.57 18.10 -24.39
N ILE A 390 14.25 17.55 -23.20
CA ILE A 390 13.73 16.18 -23.06
C ILE A 390 12.40 16.01 -23.81
N ARG A 391 11.49 17.00 -23.76
CA ARG A 391 10.22 16.96 -24.50
C ARG A 391 10.44 16.97 -26.02
N TYR A 392 11.37 17.78 -26.51
CA TYR A 392 11.66 17.89 -27.93
C TYR A 392 12.38 16.67 -28.50
N LEU A 393 13.27 16.04 -27.71
CA LEU A 393 13.84 14.73 -28.02
C LEU A 393 12.74 13.67 -28.11
N ALA A 394 11.83 13.63 -27.13
CA ALA A 394 10.74 12.66 -27.06
C ALA A 394 9.79 12.73 -28.27
N SER A 395 9.49 13.95 -28.73
CA SER A 395 8.60 14.18 -29.88
C SER A 395 9.30 14.01 -31.23
N GLY A 396 10.62 13.79 -31.26
CA GLY A 396 11.43 13.80 -32.48
C GLY A 396 11.54 15.18 -33.12
N TYR A 397 11.21 16.26 -32.39
CA TYR A 397 11.39 17.64 -32.86
C TYR A 397 12.88 18.02 -32.89
N TRP A 398 13.64 17.52 -31.92
CA TRP A 398 15.10 17.53 -31.95
C TRP A 398 15.61 16.15 -32.33
N ASP A 399 16.63 16.12 -33.17
CA ASP A 399 17.34 14.89 -33.51
C ASP A 399 18.03 14.30 -32.27
N THR A 400 18.15 12.98 -32.24
CA THR A 400 19.01 12.24 -31.31
C THR A 400 20.42 12.11 -31.87
N LEU A 401 20.84 13.02 -32.76
CA LEU A 401 22.15 12.91 -33.38
C LEU A 401 23.22 13.03 -32.30
N GLU A 402 24.19 12.12 -32.37
CA GLU A 402 25.21 12.00 -31.37
C GLU A 402 25.93 13.34 -31.10
N GLY A 403 25.88 13.80 -29.83
CA GLY A 403 26.60 14.99 -29.37
C GLY A 403 26.01 16.32 -29.86
N THR A 404 24.73 16.36 -30.25
CA THR A 404 24.01 17.62 -30.54
C THR A 404 23.24 18.13 -29.33
N VAL A 405 22.48 17.26 -28.68
CA VAL A 405 21.59 17.59 -27.56
C VAL A 405 21.90 16.76 -26.33
N ILE A 406 22.14 15.46 -26.47
CA ILE A 406 22.44 14.58 -25.33
C ILE A 406 23.96 14.52 -25.14
N ASP A 407 24.42 14.75 -23.91
CA ASP A 407 25.83 14.69 -23.51
C ASP A 407 26.72 15.53 -24.46
N SER A 408 26.26 16.77 -24.73
CA SER A 408 26.85 17.66 -25.72
C SER A 408 28.07 18.40 -25.19
N ALA A 409 28.18 18.59 -23.87
CA ALA A 409 29.36 19.18 -23.23
C ALA A 409 30.48 18.15 -22.98
N ASN A 410 30.14 16.85 -22.91
CA ASN A 410 31.08 15.73 -22.80
C ASN A 410 32.15 15.95 -21.69
N VAL A 411 31.71 16.46 -20.54
CA VAL A 411 32.61 16.93 -19.48
C VAL A 411 33.25 15.75 -18.76
N ARG A 412 34.55 15.55 -18.96
CA ARG A 412 35.29 14.44 -18.36
C ARG A 412 35.69 14.71 -16.90
N ILE A 413 35.49 13.71 -16.06
CA ILE A 413 35.95 13.69 -14.68
C ILE A 413 37.29 12.95 -14.59
N HIS A 414 38.30 13.62 -14.03
CA HIS A 414 39.64 13.06 -13.81
C HIS A 414 39.91 12.70 -12.34
N GLY A 415 39.38 13.50 -11.40
CA GLY A 415 39.56 13.33 -9.96
C GLY A 415 38.60 12.31 -9.34
N ASP A 416 38.39 12.43 -8.04
CA ASP A 416 37.41 11.59 -7.32
C ASP A 416 35.98 11.93 -7.74
N VAL A 417 35.35 10.97 -8.42
CA VAL A 417 34.00 11.11 -9.01
C VAL A 417 32.97 11.52 -7.97
N PHE A 418 33.05 10.94 -6.77
CA PHE A 418 32.09 11.19 -5.70
C PHE A 418 32.23 12.59 -5.10
N SER A 419 33.42 13.19 -5.13
CA SER A 419 33.64 14.58 -4.77
C SER A 419 32.97 15.53 -5.76
N VAL A 420 33.06 15.22 -7.06
CA VAL A 420 32.38 16.00 -8.12
C VAL A 420 30.86 15.93 -7.96
N ILE A 421 30.29 14.75 -7.73
CA ILE A 421 28.84 14.61 -7.49
C ILE A 421 28.43 15.33 -6.20
N LYS A 422 29.21 15.20 -5.12
CA LYS A 422 28.95 15.93 -3.86
C LYS A 422 28.93 17.44 -4.09
N ASP A 423 29.89 17.99 -4.84
CA ASP A 423 29.93 19.42 -5.15
C ASP A 423 28.77 19.84 -6.08
N ALA A 424 28.42 19.02 -7.08
CA ALA A 424 27.28 19.26 -7.95
C ALA A 424 25.94 19.21 -7.18
N THR A 425 25.77 18.28 -6.25
CA THR A 425 24.60 18.20 -5.38
C THR A 425 24.54 19.38 -4.41
N ARG A 426 25.68 19.80 -3.85
CA ARG A 426 25.75 21.02 -3.04
C ARG A 426 25.28 22.24 -3.81
N GLU A 427 25.78 22.41 -5.02
CA GLU A 427 25.39 23.52 -5.88
C GLU A 427 23.90 23.44 -6.26
N ARG A 428 23.40 22.25 -6.59
CA ARG A 428 21.97 22.02 -6.81
C ARG A 428 21.15 22.44 -5.59
N MET A 429 21.46 21.95 -4.39
CA MET A 429 20.70 22.29 -3.19
C MET A 429 20.68 23.79 -2.91
N SER A 430 21.80 24.47 -3.14
CA SER A 430 21.88 25.93 -3.01
C SER A 430 21.03 26.66 -4.05
N ARG A 431 21.10 26.25 -5.33
CA ARG A 431 20.35 26.86 -6.44
C ARG A 431 18.85 26.58 -6.35
N ASP A 432 18.48 25.36 -5.97
CA ASP A 432 17.10 24.97 -5.74
C ASP A 432 16.54 25.74 -4.53
N ALA A 433 17.34 25.95 -3.48
CA ALA A 433 16.95 26.81 -2.35
C ALA A 433 16.66 28.24 -2.77
N ASP A 434 17.50 28.80 -3.62
CA ASP A 434 17.35 30.16 -4.15
C ASP A 434 16.08 30.31 -5.02
N VAL A 435 15.79 29.33 -5.88
CA VAL A 435 14.58 29.33 -6.72
C VAL A 435 13.31 29.16 -5.88
N MET A 436 13.37 28.36 -4.82
CA MET A 436 12.20 27.90 -4.09
C MET A 436 11.87 28.73 -2.85
N ILE A 437 12.88 29.27 -2.17
CA ILE A 437 12.76 30.10 -0.99
C ILE A 437 13.14 31.52 -1.43
N LYS A 438 12.23 32.20 -2.13
CA LYS A 438 12.50 33.56 -2.61
C LYS A 438 12.51 34.55 -1.45
N SER A 439 13.50 35.46 -1.45
CA SER A 439 13.53 36.62 -0.55
C SER A 439 12.27 37.49 -0.69
N ASN A 440 11.90 38.17 0.40
CA ASN A 440 10.72 39.05 0.46
C ASN A 440 10.76 40.19 -0.59
N SER A 441 11.90 40.44 -1.25
CA SER A 441 12.08 41.48 -2.27
C SER A 441 11.86 41.03 -3.73
N GLU A 442 11.70 39.74 -4.03
CA GLU A 442 11.65 39.22 -5.42
C GLU A 442 10.29 38.62 -5.84
N VAL A 443 9.23 38.82 -5.05
CA VAL A 443 7.92 38.22 -5.34
C VAL A 443 7.14 39.06 -6.37
N THR A 444 7.28 38.76 -7.66
CA THR A 444 6.36 39.21 -8.73
C THR A 444 5.23 38.20 -8.98
N ARG A 445 4.10 38.74 -9.46
CA ARG A 445 2.70 38.29 -9.39
C ARG A 445 2.31 36.84 -9.77
N ASP A 446 3.17 35.99 -10.34
CA ASP A 446 2.69 34.79 -11.06
C ASP A 446 3.20 33.42 -10.58
N THR A 447 4.02 33.30 -9.51
CA THR A 447 4.84 32.07 -9.38
C THR A 447 4.29 30.91 -8.52
N TRP A 448 3.22 31.01 -7.72
CA TRP A 448 2.89 29.91 -6.77
C TRP A 448 1.41 29.58 -6.52
N LEU A 449 0.53 29.88 -7.47
CA LEU A 449 -0.87 29.46 -7.37
C LEU A 449 -1.06 28.04 -7.93
N ASN A 450 -0.83 26.99 -7.11
CA ASN A 450 -1.67 25.78 -7.06
C ASN A 450 -1.19 24.56 -6.21
N ASP A 451 -0.10 24.60 -5.45
CA ASP A 451 0.32 23.41 -4.68
C ASP A 451 -0.17 23.42 -3.22
N LEU A 452 -1.08 22.49 -2.91
CA LEU A 452 -1.80 22.40 -1.62
C LEU A 452 -0.97 21.85 -0.43
N THR A 453 0.35 21.97 -0.47
CA THR A 453 1.24 21.84 0.70
C THR A 453 2.60 22.38 0.27
N VAL A 454 2.82 23.68 0.49
CA VAL A 454 4.06 24.37 0.13
C VAL A 454 5.26 23.63 0.73
N ALA A 455 5.18 23.12 1.96
CA ALA A 455 6.25 22.32 2.56
C ALA A 455 6.51 20.95 1.91
N ALA A 456 5.48 20.21 1.49
CA ALA A 456 5.68 18.94 0.79
C ALA A 456 6.22 19.20 -0.63
N GLY A 457 5.74 20.24 -1.30
CA GLY A 457 6.28 20.71 -2.57
C GLY A 457 7.72 21.20 -2.45
N LEU A 458 8.09 21.85 -1.35
CA LEU A 458 9.46 22.25 -1.04
C LEU A 458 10.32 21.00 -0.73
N ALA A 459 9.88 20.12 0.16
CA ALA A 459 10.61 18.89 0.50
C ALA A 459 10.84 17.99 -0.72
N ALA A 460 9.84 17.79 -1.59
CA ALA A 460 9.96 17.00 -2.82
C ALA A 460 10.88 17.65 -3.86
N LYS A 461 10.99 18.98 -3.87
CA LYS A 461 11.87 19.71 -4.80
C LYS A 461 13.31 19.83 -4.26
N PHE A 462 13.49 19.83 -2.94
CA PHE A 462 14.81 19.68 -2.28
C PHE A 462 15.29 18.23 -2.20
N ALA A 463 14.40 17.26 -2.38
CA ALA A 463 14.77 15.85 -2.42
C ALA A 463 15.70 15.59 -3.61
N VAL A 464 16.94 15.27 -3.30
CA VAL A 464 17.89 14.69 -4.23
C VAL A 464 17.53 13.21 -4.35
N ILE A 465 17.31 12.76 -5.57
CA ILE A 465 16.80 11.42 -5.84
C ILE A 465 17.86 10.39 -5.55
N GLY A 466 17.47 9.31 -4.85
CA GLY A 466 18.36 8.16 -4.67
C GLY A 466 19.51 8.39 -3.68
N GLU A 467 19.39 9.36 -2.76
CA GLU A 467 20.45 9.61 -1.78
C GLU A 467 20.59 8.46 -0.76
N PRO A 468 21.79 7.89 -0.60
CA PRO A 468 22.06 6.88 0.43
C PRO A 468 21.88 7.40 1.86
N VAL A 469 22.02 8.71 2.08
CA VAL A 469 21.83 9.35 3.38
C VAL A 469 20.34 9.35 3.77
N VAL A 470 19.45 9.75 2.87
CA VAL A 470 18.00 9.77 3.10
C VAL A 470 17.43 8.36 3.15
N VAL A 471 17.82 7.48 2.22
CA VAL A 471 17.37 6.08 2.19
C VAL A 471 17.91 5.30 3.39
N GLY A 472 19.17 5.53 3.80
CA GLY A 472 19.83 4.84 4.89
C GLY A 472 19.39 5.27 6.30
N VAL A 473 18.78 6.44 6.47
CA VAL A 473 18.35 6.93 7.80
C VAL A 473 16.85 6.90 8.00
N ALA A 474 16.06 7.09 6.94
CA ALA A 474 14.66 6.68 6.95
C ALA A 474 14.52 5.19 7.33
N ALA A 475 15.49 4.37 6.91
CA ALA A 475 15.67 2.96 7.29
C ALA A 475 16.00 2.74 8.78
N ALA A 476 16.78 3.62 9.41
CA ALA A 476 17.33 3.37 10.75
C ALA A 476 16.60 4.11 11.89
N ALA A 477 15.98 5.26 11.61
CA ALA A 477 15.28 6.08 12.61
C ALA A 477 13.75 6.00 12.50
N GLY A 478 13.19 5.50 11.39
CA GLY A 478 11.74 5.39 11.19
C GLY A 478 10.99 6.73 11.02
N LEU A 479 11.70 7.83 10.80
CA LEU A 479 11.15 9.16 10.51
C LEU A 479 11.06 9.36 8.99
N VAL A 480 9.92 9.85 8.50
CA VAL A 480 9.59 10.02 7.08
C VAL A 480 9.40 11.50 6.79
N GLU A 481 10.09 12.06 5.80
CA GLU A 481 9.61 13.28 5.12
C GLU A 481 10.20 13.57 3.73
N ALA A 482 11.27 12.92 3.27
CA ALA A 482 11.80 13.15 1.92
C ALA A 482 11.31 12.09 0.92
N GLU A 483 10.60 12.54 -0.11
CA GLU A 483 10.06 11.75 -1.22
C GLU A 483 11.17 11.37 -2.21
N VAL A 484 11.00 10.22 -2.88
CA VAL A 484 11.80 9.63 -3.99
C VAL A 484 12.97 8.69 -3.57
N GLY A 485 12.80 7.37 -3.60
CA GLY A 485 13.43 6.60 -4.70
C GLY A 485 13.62 5.10 -4.47
N VAL A 486 12.65 4.36 -3.91
CA VAL A 486 12.56 2.88 -4.03
C VAL A 486 11.10 2.52 -4.17
N GLU A 487 10.69 1.72 -5.16
CA GLU A 487 9.26 1.39 -5.33
C GLU A 487 8.58 0.88 -4.05
N GLN A 488 9.26 0.27 -3.08
CA GLN A 488 8.62 -0.05 -1.78
C GLN A 488 8.66 1.08 -0.73
N SER A 489 9.62 2.02 -0.81
CA SER A 489 9.65 3.23 0.05
C SER A 489 8.73 4.35 -0.45
N ILE A 490 8.38 4.37 -1.75
CA ILE A 490 7.44 5.33 -2.35
C ILE A 490 6.04 4.72 -2.55
N THR A 491 5.93 3.46 -3.01
CA THR A 491 4.61 2.86 -3.33
C THR A 491 4.00 2.04 -2.20
N GLY A 492 4.69 1.93 -1.06
CA GLY A 492 4.09 1.39 0.17
C GLY A 492 2.83 2.19 0.51
N ASP A 493 1.69 1.51 0.57
CA ASP A 493 0.39 2.16 0.78
C ASP A 493 0.25 2.62 2.24
N THR A 494 1.21 2.29 3.11
CA THR A 494 1.30 2.70 4.52
C THR A 494 2.74 3.01 4.95
N GLN A 495 2.90 3.81 6.01
CA GLN A 495 4.19 4.19 6.59
C GLN A 495 5.06 2.99 7.01
N ALA A 496 4.44 1.90 7.48
CA ALA A 496 5.14 0.67 7.90
C ALA A 496 5.78 -0.09 6.72
N GLU A 497 5.11 -0.15 5.56
CA GLU A 497 5.67 -0.76 4.34
C GLU A 497 6.88 0.04 3.81
N ARG A 498 6.83 1.37 3.94
CA ARG A 498 7.94 2.26 3.58
C ARG A 498 9.14 2.11 4.52
N LYS A 499 8.88 1.93 5.82
CA LYS A 499 9.89 1.66 6.86
C LYS A 499 10.58 0.30 6.67
N HIS A 500 9.82 -0.74 6.34
CA HIS A 500 10.37 -2.07 6.10
C HIS A 500 11.18 -2.15 4.80
N GLY A 501 10.68 -1.54 3.72
CA GLY A 501 11.38 -1.51 2.43
C GLY A 501 12.71 -0.75 2.48
N SER A 502 12.79 0.31 3.29
CA SER A 502 14.03 1.08 3.50
C SER A 502 15.03 0.33 4.39
N THR A 503 14.59 -0.28 5.49
CA THR A 503 15.45 -1.09 6.38
C THR A 503 16.12 -2.25 5.64
N ALA A 504 15.35 -3.01 4.86
CA ALA A 504 15.89 -4.13 4.07
C ALA A 504 16.88 -3.68 2.98
N ALA A 505 16.70 -2.48 2.41
CA ALA A 505 17.63 -1.92 1.44
C ALA A 505 18.96 -1.53 2.11
N LEU A 506 18.93 -0.93 3.31
CA LEU A 506 20.12 -0.60 4.09
C LEU A 506 20.89 -1.84 4.53
N ASP A 507 20.21 -2.86 5.06
CA ASP A 507 20.89 -4.10 5.46
C ASP A 507 21.49 -4.85 4.27
N GLY A 508 20.79 -4.81 3.13
CA GLY A 508 21.34 -5.28 1.86
C GLY A 508 22.65 -4.57 1.49
N ALA A 509 22.69 -3.25 1.60
CA ALA A 509 23.89 -2.45 1.35
C ALA A 509 25.01 -2.74 2.36
N LEU A 510 24.70 -2.79 3.66
CA LEU A 510 25.66 -3.09 4.72
C LEU A 510 26.30 -4.46 4.55
N ASN A 511 25.51 -5.47 4.22
CA ASN A 511 26.01 -6.82 3.97
C ASN A 511 26.86 -6.90 2.70
N GLU A 512 26.41 -6.25 1.62
CA GLU A 512 27.10 -6.25 0.34
C GLU A 512 28.44 -5.49 0.37
N LEU A 513 28.55 -4.46 1.19
CA LEU A 513 29.77 -3.66 1.33
C LEU A 513 30.76 -4.26 2.33
N PHE A 514 30.29 -4.71 3.51
CA PHE A 514 31.17 -4.96 4.66
C PHE A 514 31.32 -6.44 5.06
N ALA A 515 30.57 -7.39 4.49
CA ALA A 515 30.69 -8.81 4.83
C ALA A 515 31.58 -9.61 3.84
N ILE A 516 32.41 -10.54 4.35
CA ILE A 516 33.22 -11.46 3.52
C ILE A 516 32.40 -12.72 3.22
N VAL A 517 32.18 -13.05 1.95
CA VAL A 517 31.51 -14.30 1.55
C VAL A 517 32.49 -15.47 1.71
N GLY A 518 32.50 -16.05 2.91
CA GLY A 518 33.25 -17.26 3.28
C GLY A 518 32.77 -17.90 4.58
N GLY A 519 32.00 -17.17 5.38
CA GLY A 519 31.08 -17.73 6.35
C GLY A 519 29.69 -17.22 6.00
N THR A 520 28.78 -18.13 5.68
CA THR A 520 27.34 -17.83 5.74
C THR A 520 26.95 -17.63 7.20
N VAL A 521 27.40 -16.54 7.81
CA VAL A 521 26.59 -15.92 8.84
C VAL A 521 25.56 -15.13 8.04
N LYS A 522 24.44 -15.78 7.73
CA LYS A 522 23.17 -15.05 7.60
C LYS A 522 23.01 -14.38 8.97
N GLU A 523 23.53 -13.17 9.13
CA GLU A 523 22.86 -12.28 10.07
C GLU A 523 21.45 -12.14 9.49
N PRO A 524 20.41 -12.44 10.28
CA PRO A 524 19.05 -12.37 9.79
C PRO A 524 18.86 -10.97 9.23
N ALA A 525 18.45 -10.86 7.96
CA ALA A 525 17.78 -9.64 7.49
C ALA A 525 16.78 -9.30 8.58
N PHE A 526 16.85 -8.09 9.17
CA PHE A 526 16.07 -7.71 10.36
C PHE A 526 14.72 -8.41 10.32
N GLU A 527 14.60 -9.46 11.13
CA GLU A 527 13.43 -10.33 11.08
C GLU A 527 12.22 -9.44 11.36
N GLN A 528 11.19 -9.56 10.52
CA GLN A 528 9.89 -9.02 10.88
C GLN A 528 9.63 -9.44 12.33
N PRO A 529 9.15 -8.53 13.20
CA PRO A 529 8.88 -8.90 14.57
C PRO A 529 8.06 -10.19 14.54
N ALA A 530 8.52 -11.22 15.26
CA ALA A 530 7.92 -12.55 15.21
C ALA A 530 6.43 -12.54 15.63
N THR A 531 5.98 -11.40 16.16
CA THR A 531 4.60 -11.08 16.53
C THR A 531 4.17 -9.73 15.92
N ILE A 532 3.00 -9.70 15.27
CA ILE A 532 2.30 -8.47 14.87
C ILE A 532 1.30 -8.13 16.00
N PRO A 533 1.39 -6.95 16.65
CA PRO A 533 0.43 -6.56 17.67
C PRO A 533 -0.95 -6.28 17.05
N LEU A 534 -2.01 -6.61 17.79
CA LEU A 534 -3.40 -6.35 17.43
C LEU A 534 -3.98 -5.24 18.31
N THR A 535 -4.55 -4.22 17.68
CA THR A 535 -5.14 -3.08 18.38
C THR A 535 -6.66 -3.22 18.41
N ARG A 536 -7.28 -3.10 19.59
CA ARG A 536 -8.74 -3.08 19.72
C ARG A 536 -9.28 -1.72 19.31
N GLN A 537 -10.21 -1.71 18.35
CA GLN A 537 -10.78 -0.50 17.79
C GLN A 537 -12.31 -0.53 17.87
N LEU A 538 -12.93 0.52 18.40
CA LEU A 538 -14.39 0.70 18.43
C LEU A 538 -14.86 1.43 17.17
N PHE A 539 -15.57 0.75 16.28
CA PHE A 539 -16.11 1.33 15.06
C PHE A 539 -17.39 2.13 15.37
N SER A 540 -17.75 3.03 14.47
CA SER A 540 -18.88 3.93 14.70
C SER A 540 -20.27 3.26 14.74
N ASP A 541 -20.38 1.97 14.40
CA ASP A 541 -21.59 1.16 14.62
C ASP A 541 -21.63 0.51 16.01
N GLY A 542 -20.72 0.89 16.91
CA GLY A 542 -20.58 0.30 18.23
C GLY A 542 -19.91 -1.06 18.23
N ARG A 543 -19.51 -1.60 17.06
CA ARG A 543 -18.76 -2.85 17.00
C ARG A 543 -17.33 -2.62 17.41
N GLN A 544 -16.83 -3.50 18.25
CA GLN A 544 -15.40 -3.55 18.52
C GLN A 544 -14.77 -4.54 17.56
N ALA A 545 -13.57 -4.24 17.09
CA ALA A 545 -12.81 -5.12 16.24
C ALA A 545 -11.32 -5.07 16.59
N MET A 546 -10.65 -6.21 16.50
CA MET A 546 -9.20 -6.29 16.57
C MET A 546 -8.66 -5.99 15.16
N VAL A 547 -7.79 -4.99 15.05
CA VAL A 547 -7.28 -4.48 13.77
C VAL A 547 -5.76 -4.59 13.79
N ILE A 548 -5.21 -4.98 12.64
CA ILE A 548 -3.77 -4.91 12.36
C ILE A 548 -3.44 -3.54 11.76
N GLU A 549 -2.34 -2.94 12.18
CA GLU A 549 -1.89 -1.66 11.62
C GLU A 549 -1.29 -1.79 10.22
N HIS A 550 -0.91 -3.02 9.84
CA HIS A 550 -0.29 -3.35 8.58
C HIS A 550 -1.32 -3.65 7.49
N PRO A 551 -1.15 -3.11 6.26
CA PRO A 551 -2.04 -3.39 5.15
C PRO A 551 -1.81 -4.80 4.58
N LEU A 552 -2.90 -5.51 4.33
CA LEU A 552 -2.86 -6.86 3.75
C LEU A 552 -2.94 -6.85 2.22
N SER A 553 -2.36 -7.89 1.62
CA SER A 553 -2.46 -8.11 0.17
C SER A 553 -3.92 -8.41 -0.24
N PRO A 554 -4.29 -8.19 -1.53
CA PRO A 554 -5.63 -8.51 -2.02
C PRO A 554 -5.99 -9.99 -1.93
N SER A 555 -4.97 -10.84 -1.81
CA SER A 555 -5.08 -12.29 -1.69
C SER A 555 -4.99 -12.78 -0.25
N ALA A 556 -5.01 -11.89 0.74
CA ALA A 556 -4.94 -12.29 2.14
C ALA A 556 -6.23 -12.99 2.58
N TYR A 557 -6.09 -14.05 3.38
CA TYR A 557 -7.24 -14.78 3.88
C TYR A 557 -6.96 -15.43 5.24
N THR A 558 -8.03 -15.87 5.93
CA THR A 558 -7.92 -16.58 7.19
C THR A 558 -8.29 -18.06 7.07
N LEU A 559 -7.71 -18.89 7.93
CA LEU A 559 -8.03 -20.30 8.13
C LEU A 559 -8.41 -20.51 9.60
N PRO A 560 -9.63 -20.94 9.91
CA PRO A 560 -10.03 -21.16 11.29
C PRO A 560 -9.30 -22.37 11.89
N ARG A 561 -8.96 -22.28 13.19
CA ARG A 561 -8.31 -23.34 13.97
C ARG A 561 -9.08 -23.60 15.26
N ALA A 562 -8.96 -24.79 15.84
CA ALA A 562 -9.66 -25.15 17.08
C ALA A 562 -9.32 -24.19 18.26
N ASN A 563 -8.12 -23.62 18.26
CA ASN A 563 -7.65 -22.63 19.24
C ASN A 563 -7.25 -21.29 18.60
N GLY A 564 -8.04 -20.77 17.65
CA GLY A 564 -7.83 -19.45 17.05
C GLY A 564 -7.96 -19.45 15.52
N TYR A 565 -7.02 -18.83 14.82
CA TYR A 565 -6.99 -18.83 13.34
C TYR A 565 -5.59 -18.51 12.80
N ASP A 566 -5.35 -18.89 11.55
CA ASP A 566 -4.16 -18.49 10.79
C ASP A 566 -4.54 -17.41 9.76
N LEU A 567 -3.81 -16.30 9.71
CA LEU A 567 -3.84 -15.27 8.68
C LEU A 567 -2.75 -15.55 7.63
N VAL A 568 -3.15 -15.72 6.39
CA VAL A 568 -2.26 -15.95 5.25
C VAL A 568 -2.15 -14.67 4.45
N ASP A 569 -0.95 -14.10 4.30
CA ASP A 569 -0.69 -12.91 3.51
C ASP A 569 0.63 -13.01 2.75
N ARG A 570 0.62 -12.74 1.43
CA ARG A 570 1.82 -12.77 0.55
C ARG A 570 2.68 -14.04 0.68
N GLY A 571 2.05 -15.19 0.93
CA GLY A 571 2.73 -16.48 1.11
C GLY A 571 3.35 -16.69 2.50
N ARG A 572 3.11 -15.77 3.44
CA ARG A 572 3.39 -15.94 4.88
C ARG A 572 2.15 -16.35 5.64
N VAL A 573 2.34 -16.95 6.82
CA VAL A 573 1.27 -17.40 7.70
C VAL A 573 1.53 -16.88 9.10
N TYR A 574 0.56 -16.18 9.65
CA TYR A 574 0.57 -15.61 11.00
C TYR A 574 -0.52 -16.28 11.83
N ARG A 575 -0.20 -16.80 12.99
CA ARG A 575 -1.17 -17.49 13.86
C ARG A 575 -1.65 -16.59 14.99
N TYR A 576 -2.97 -16.55 15.14
CA TYR A 576 -3.64 -16.02 16.31
C TYR A 576 -4.06 -17.18 17.22
N LEU A 577 -3.76 -17.08 18.51
CA LEU A 577 -4.19 -18.05 19.52
C LEU A 577 -5.19 -17.41 20.48
N ASN A 578 -6.29 -18.10 20.78
CA ASN A 578 -7.27 -17.60 21.74
C ASN A 578 -6.67 -17.46 23.16
N THR A 579 -5.65 -18.25 23.48
CA THR A 579 -4.90 -18.21 24.74
C THR A 579 -3.88 -17.08 24.83
N ARG A 580 -3.54 -16.43 23.70
CA ARG A 580 -2.64 -15.27 23.62
C ARG A 580 -3.32 -14.14 22.81
N PRO A 581 -4.37 -13.51 23.36
CA PRO A 581 -5.08 -12.45 22.67
C PRO A 581 -4.19 -11.20 22.53
N GLY A 582 -4.24 -10.54 21.38
CA GLY A 582 -3.53 -9.28 21.15
C GLY A 582 -2.30 -9.37 20.24
N GLU A 583 -1.94 -10.55 19.74
CA GLU A 583 -0.80 -10.73 18.85
C GLU A 583 -1.06 -11.79 17.75
N LEU A 584 -0.36 -11.63 16.62
CA LEU A 584 -0.30 -12.58 15.51
C LEU A 584 1.13 -13.06 15.35
N THR A 585 1.38 -14.34 15.53
CA THR A 585 2.72 -14.95 15.51
C THR A 585 3.12 -15.40 14.11
N ASP A 586 4.22 -14.91 13.52
CA ASP A 586 4.73 -15.42 12.23
C ASP A 586 5.28 -16.85 12.41
N LEU A 587 4.60 -17.83 11.80
CA LEU A 587 4.98 -19.24 11.88
C LEU A 587 6.32 -19.55 11.21
N GLN A 588 6.85 -18.65 10.38
CA GLN A 588 8.11 -18.80 9.66
C GLN A 588 9.27 -17.97 10.24
N ALA A 589 9.07 -17.19 11.31
CA ALA A 589 10.13 -16.39 11.96
C ALA A 589 11.17 -17.29 12.67
N ALA A 590 12.45 -16.91 12.66
CA ALA A 590 13.50 -17.74 13.24
C ALA A 590 13.56 -17.65 14.78
N GLU A 591 13.03 -16.57 15.37
CA GLU A 591 12.93 -16.40 16.84
C GLU A 591 12.15 -17.54 17.56
N HIS A 592 11.34 -18.32 16.82
CA HIS A 592 10.69 -19.52 17.33
C HIS A 592 11.62 -20.74 17.29
N ALA A 593 12.75 -20.69 18.01
CA ALA A 593 13.63 -21.85 18.20
C ALA A 593 13.09 -22.87 19.23
N LYS A 594 11.87 -22.65 19.74
CA LYS A 594 11.21 -23.55 20.69
C LYS A 594 10.74 -24.83 19.99
N PRO A 595 10.71 -25.97 20.70
CA PRO A 595 10.07 -27.18 20.20
C PRO A 595 8.62 -26.92 19.75
N LEU A 596 8.18 -27.61 18.70
CA LEU A 596 6.82 -27.55 18.17
C LEU A 596 5.83 -27.97 19.26
N GLU A 597 5.04 -27.01 19.73
CA GLU A 597 4.07 -27.20 20.80
C GLU A 597 2.85 -28.01 20.30
N GLY A 598 2.20 -28.75 21.20
CA GLY A 598 0.98 -29.49 20.87
C GLY A 598 1.18 -30.79 20.10
N PHE A 599 2.39 -31.35 20.06
CA PHE A 599 2.69 -32.65 19.45
C PHE A 599 3.30 -33.62 20.46
N GLU A 600 2.86 -34.87 20.39
CA GLU A 600 3.44 -35.98 21.17
C GLU A 600 3.99 -37.06 20.23
N ALA A 601 5.13 -37.63 20.60
CA ALA A 601 5.75 -38.76 19.92
C ALA A 601 5.05 -40.10 20.25
N LEU A 602 3.74 -40.17 19.99
CA LEU A 602 2.89 -41.32 20.28
C LEU A 602 2.11 -41.74 19.03
N CYS A 603 2.19 -43.02 18.65
CA CYS A 603 1.43 -43.58 17.53
C CYS A 603 0.38 -44.57 18.03
N PRO A 604 -0.87 -44.13 18.30
CA PRO A 604 -1.95 -45.05 18.60
C PRO A 604 -2.29 -45.89 17.35
N ALA A 605 -2.50 -47.20 17.57
CA ALA A 605 -2.98 -48.12 16.54
C ALA A 605 -4.45 -47.77 16.16
N PRO A 606 -4.87 -47.99 14.90
CA PRO A 606 -6.28 -47.80 14.52
C PRO A 606 -7.21 -48.68 15.37
N ALA A 607 -8.42 -48.20 15.67
CA ALA A 607 -9.38 -48.88 16.54
C ALA A 607 -9.96 -50.20 15.97
N ALA A 608 -9.62 -50.58 14.74
CA ALA A 608 -10.06 -51.84 14.13
C ALA A 608 -9.04 -52.97 14.37
N SER A 609 -9.38 -53.83 15.35
CA SER A 609 -8.87 -55.18 15.61
C SER A 609 -7.65 -55.66 14.80
N GLY A 610 -6.46 -55.61 15.40
CA GLY A 610 -5.28 -56.34 14.93
C GLY A 610 -4.05 -56.03 15.77
N ARG A 611 -3.39 -57.06 16.32
CA ARG A 611 -2.11 -56.89 17.03
C ARG A 611 -1.04 -56.39 16.04
N VAL A 612 -0.68 -55.11 16.11
CA VAL A 612 0.46 -54.53 15.37
C VAL A 612 1.72 -54.60 16.25
N ARG A 613 2.75 -55.32 15.79
CA ARG A 613 4.10 -55.27 16.41
C ARG A 613 4.72 -53.90 16.12
N ARG A 614 4.99 -53.10 17.17
CA ARG A 614 5.70 -51.81 17.06
C ARG A 614 7.16 -52.06 16.69
N GLY A 615 7.59 -51.57 15.54
CA GLY A 615 8.99 -51.53 15.12
C GLY A 615 9.67 -50.21 15.48
N ILE A 616 11.00 -50.22 15.55
CA ILE A 616 11.86 -49.05 15.83
C ILE A 616 11.72 -47.93 14.76
N GLN A 617 11.06 -48.20 13.63
CA GLN A 617 10.80 -47.24 12.54
C GLN A 617 9.39 -46.60 12.56
N ASP A 618 8.56 -46.92 13.56
CA ASP A 618 7.16 -46.48 13.63
C ASP A 618 6.97 -45.16 14.40
N GLU A 619 8.06 -44.43 14.69
CA GLU A 619 7.99 -43.15 15.40
C GLU A 619 7.29 -42.08 14.55
N CYS A 620 6.15 -41.60 15.06
CA CYS A 620 5.33 -40.54 14.49
C CYS A 620 5.00 -39.53 15.59
N PHE A 621 4.70 -38.30 15.16
CA PHE A 621 4.28 -37.20 16.03
C PHE A 621 2.82 -36.90 15.73
N VAL A 622 1.98 -37.00 16.75
CA VAL A 622 0.54 -36.75 16.64
C VAL A 622 0.22 -35.41 17.27
N LYS A 623 -0.55 -34.59 16.57
CA LYS A 623 -1.09 -33.35 17.13
C LYS A 623 -2.08 -33.69 18.23
N LEU A 624 -1.87 -33.16 19.43
CA LEU A 624 -2.68 -33.40 20.60
C LEU A 624 -4.16 -33.08 20.35
N ILE A 625 -5.02 -33.96 20.86
CA ILE A 625 -6.48 -33.81 20.81
C ILE A 625 -7.00 -33.63 22.24
N SER A 626 -8.02 -32.78 22.39
CA SER A 626 -8.70 -32.52 23.66
C SER A 626 -10.18 -32.83 23.53
N ASP A 627 -10.83 -33.06 24.67
CA ASP A 627 -12.29 -33.12 24.76
C ASP A 627 -12.85 -31.70 24.57
N LEU A 628 -13.43 -31.45 23.39
CA LEU A 628 -13.94 -30.14 22.99
C LEU A 628 -15.43 -30.22 22.67
N PRO A 629 -16.21 -29.17 22.96
CA PRO A 629 -17.60 -29.13 22.54
C PRO A 629 -17.71 -29.07 21.02
N LYS A 630 -18.85 -29.52 20.48
CA LYS A 630 -19.21 -29.27 19.08
C LYS A 630 -19.55 -27.78 18.92
N PRO A 631 -19.06 -27.10 17.87
CA PRO A 631 -18.35 -27.65 16.71
C PRO A 631 -16.81 -27.63 16.74
N GLN A 632 -16.14 -27.13 17.80
CA GLN A 632 -14.67 -27.12 17.90
C GLN A 632 -14.05 -28.52 17.75
N GLU A 633 -14.72 -29.55 18.25
CA GLU A 633 -14.34 -30.96 18.07
C GLU A 633 -14.18 -31.35 16.59
N ARG A 634 -15.07 -30.88 15.71
CA ARG A 634 -15.01 -31.16 14.26
C ARG A 634 -13.86 -30.42 13.60
N LEU A 635 -13.59 -29.19 14.02
CA LEU A 635 -12.47 -28.42 13.53
C LEU A 635 -11.14 -29.05 13.98
N GLN A 636 -11.06 -29.53 15.23
CA GLN A 636 -9.94 -30.33 15.74
C GLN A 636 -9.70 -31.55 14.85
N ALA A 637 -10.74 -32.29 14.49
CA ALA A 637 -10.63 -33.44 13.60
C ALA A 637 -10.15 -33.09 12.17
N LEU A 638 -10.41 -31.87 11.69
CA LEU A 638 -9.98 -31.37 10.38
C LEU A 638 -8.52 -30.87 10.39
N GLU A 639 -8.06 -30.26 11.48
CA GLU A 639 -6.67 -29.80 11.64
C GLU A 639 -5.73 -30.87 12.23
N HIS A 640 -6.28 -31.99 12.68
CA HIS A 640 -5.51 -33.08 13.25
C HIS A 640 -4.58 -33.68 12.18
N VAL A 641 -3.33 -33.89 12.57
CA VAL A 641 -2.30 -34.45 11.71
C VAL A 641 -1.42 -35.40 12.50
N ARG A 642 -1.04 -36.49 11.84
CA ARG A 642 -0.01 -37.40 12.31
C ARG A 642 1.17 -37.32 11.34
N LEU A 643 2.30 -36.86 11.84
CA LEU A 643 3.53 -36.64 11.11
C LEU A 643 4.47 -37.83 11.26
N PHE A 644 4.99 -38.34 10.16
CA PHE A 644 5.97 -39.41 10.13
C PHE A 644 7.29 -38.83 9.59
N PRO A 645 8.29 -38.61 10.46
CA PRO A 645 9.57 -38.08 10.02
C PRO A 645 10.25 -38.96 8.98
N SER A 646 11.16 -38.38 8.21
CA SER A 646 11.95 -39.09 7.22
C SER A 646 12.69 -40.29 7.82
N LYS A 647 12.93 -41.31 7.00
CA LYS A 647 13.80 -42.43 7.37
C LYS A 647 15.24 -41.92 7.47
N ALA A 648 15.97 -42.36 8.49
CA ALA A 648 17.41 -42.10 8.57
C ALA A 648 18.09 -42.70 7.32
N GLY A 649 18.85 -41.88 6.60
CA GLY A 649 19.54 -42.28 5.37
C GLY A 649 20.91 -42.91 5.65
N LEU A 650 21.54 -43.48 4.62
CA LEU A 650 22.91 -44.02 4.69
C LEU A 650 23.97 -42.94 5.00
N PHE A 651 23.70 -41.66 4.68
CA PHE A 651 24.62 -40.54 4.81
C PHE A 651 24.15 -39.39 5.73
N THR A 652 22.88 -39.38 6.16
CA THR A 652 22.32 -38.39 7.08
C THR A 652 21.57 -39.10 8.20
N ARG A 653 22.05 -38.91 9.45
CA ARG A 653 21.45 -39.52 10.65
C ARG A 653 20.22 -38.76 11.15
N GLU A 654 20.08 -37.50 10.78
CA GLU A 654 19.01 -36.63 11.25
C GLU A 654 17.70 -36.92 10.50
N ARG A 655 16.67 -37.25 11.27
CA ARG A 655 15.32 -37.47 10.76
C ARG A 655 14.57 -36.14 10.80
N THR A 656 13.91 -35.82 9.72
CA THR A 656 13.33 -34.49 9.48
C THR A 656 11.86 -34.58 9.12
N VAL A 657 11.11 -33.52 9.39
CA VAL A 657 9.70 -33.39 9.00
C VAL A 657 9.41 -31.94 8.63
N VAL A 658 8.57 -31.72 7.64
CA VAL A 658 8.09 -30.38 7.29
C VAL A 658 6.70 -30.19 7.88
N TYR A 659 6.54 -29.14 8.66
CA TYR A 659 5.26 -28.70 9.23
C TYR A 659 5.29 -27.20 9.51
N GLU A 660 4.15 -26.52 9.40
CA GLU A 660 4.03 -25.06 9.59
C GLU A 660 5.02 -24.26 8.73
N LYS A 661 5.25 -24.74 7.50
CA LYS A 661 6.22 -24.17 6.55
C LYS A 661 7.67 -24.13 7.05
N ARG A 662 8.04 -24.97 8.02
CA ARG A 662 9.41 -25.10 8.52
C ARG A 662 9.89 -26.55 8.51
N LEU A 663 11.18 -26.72 8.28
CA LEU A 663 11.85 -28.00 8.47
C LEU A 663 12.13 -28.18 9.97
N HIS A 664 11.71 -29.30 10.53
CA HIS A 664 11.95 -29.69 11.91
C HIS A 664 12.82 -30.93 11.96
N THR A 665 13.69 -31.00 12.97
CA THR A 665 14.48 -32.19 13.31
C THR A 665 13.98 -32.79 14.62
N ILE A 666 14.21 -34.08 14.80
CA ILE A 666 13.86 -34.77 16.05
C ILE A 666 14.97 -34.55 17.08
N VAL A 667 14.60 -34.04 18.25
CA VAL A 667 15.51 -33.87 19.39
C VAL A 667 14.92 -34.60 20.60
N LYS A 668 15.78 -35.18 21.44
CA LYS A 668 15.37 -35.76 22.73
C LYS A 668 15.33 -34.65 23.78
N GLY A 669 14.13 -34.29 24.25
CA GLY A 669 13.91 -33.37 25.37
C GLY A 669 13.61 -34.10 26.68
N ASP A 670 13.39 -33.34 27.75
CA ASP A 670 13.16 -33.87 29.11
C ASP A 670 11.85 -34.67 29.24
N THR A 671 10.86 -34.36 28.41
CA THR A 671 9.52 -34.99 28.42
C THR A 671 9.33 -36.03 27.30
N GLY A 672 10.36 -36.32 26.51
CA GLY A 672 10.29 -37.26 25.37
C GLY A 672 10.90 -36.70 24.09
N LEU A 673 10.65 -37.37 22.96
CA LEU A 673 11.06 -36.87 21.65
C LEU A 673 10.22 -35.64 21.27
N GLN A 674 10.87 -34.61 20.74
CA GLN A 674 10.27 -33.35 20.34
C GLN A 674 10.72 -32.96 18.93
N LEU A 675 9.89 -32.17 18.23
CA LEU A 675 10.22 -31.61 16.93
C LEU A 675 10.76 -30.19 17.13
N VAL A 676 12.02 -29.94 16.78
CA VAL A 676 12.66 -28.63 16.92
C VAL A 676 12.93 -28.07 15.52
N PRO A 677 12.56 -26.81 15.23
CA PRO A 677 12.75 -26.25 13.91
C PRO A 677 14.23 -26.01 13.60
N VAL A 678 14.61 -26.26 12.35
CA VAL A 678 15.97 -26.05 11.85
C VAL A 678 16.21 -24.56 11.61
N ALA A 679 17.33 -24.03 12.11
CA ALA A 679 17.65 -22.60 12.09
C ALA A 679 18.13 -22.05 10.72
N ASN A 680 18.00 -22.81 9.62
CA ASN A 680 18.60 -22.45 8.33
C ASN A 680 17.83 -21.35 7.56
N GLY A 681 16.62 -20.98 8.01
CA GLY A 681 15.80 -19.92 7.41
C GLY A 681 15.53 -20.12 5.91
N GLU A 682 15.57 -21.37 5.44
CA GLU A 682 15.31 -21.69 4.04
C GLU A 682 13.80 -21.82 3.79
N ARG A 683 13.32 -21.14 2.76
CA ARG A 683 11.91 -21.21 2.37
C ARG A 683 11.59 -22.62 1.86
N ILE A 684 10.57 -23.24 2.45
CA ILE A 684 10.11 -24.56 2.02
C ILE A 684 9.52 -24.50 0.61
N THR A 685 10.02 -25.38 -0.26
CA THR A 685 9.54 -25.54 -1.64
C THR A 685 8.74 -26.84 -1.76
N TYR A 686 7.47 -26.72 -2.10
CA TYR A 686 6.52 -27.84 -2.19
C TYR A 686 6.44 -28.43 -3.61
N LYS A 687 6.27 -29.75 -3.69
CA LYS A 687 6.16 -30.49 -4.96
C LYS A 687 4.85 -30.16 -5.67
N ALA A 688 4.86 -30.10 -7.01
CA ALA A 688 3.64 -29.89 -7.79
C ALA A 688 2.64 -31.06 -7.68
N HIS A 689 3.15 -32.27 -7.45
CA HIS A 689 2.36 -33.49 -7.31
C HIS A 689 2.80 -34.28 -6.09
N VAL A 690 1.85 -34.85 -5.37
CA VAL A 690 2.11 -35.71 -4.21
C VAL A 690 1.26 -36.96 -4.30
N HIS A 691 1.81 -38.07 -3.82
CA HIS A 691 1.10 -39.33 -3.75
C HIS A 691 0.38 -39.46 -2.40
N GLY A 692 -0.84 -39.97 -2.39
CA GLY A 692 -1.63 -40.18 -1.19
C GLY A 692 -2.36 -41.52 -1.19
N GLN A 693 -2.67 -42.01 0.01
CA GLN A 693 -3.43 -43.24 0.24
C GLN A 693 -4.65 -42.97 1.08
N LEU A 694 -5.83 -43.46 0.67
CA LEU A 694 -7.03 -43.40 1.51
C LEU A 694 -6.91 -44.35 2.70
N ILE A 695 -7.19 -43.83 3.89
CA ILE A 695 -7.19 -44.57 5.15
C ILE A 695 -8.63 -44.64 5.68
N ASP A 696 -9.05 -45.83 6.07
CA ASP A 696 -10.35 -46.06 6.71
C ASP A 696 -10.24 -45.84 8.22
N ASP A 697 -10.37 -44.58 8.62
CA ASP A 697 -10.25 -44.13 10.01
C ASP A 697 -11.22 -42.95 10.24
N PRO A 698 -12.54 -43.21 10.30
CA PRO A 698 -13.54 -42.14 10.39
C PRO A 698 -13.39 -41.28 11.64
N ASP A 699 -12.84 -41.83 12.73
CA ASP A 699 -12.63 -41.18 14.03
C ASP A 699 -11.31 -40.40 14.12
N PHE A 700 -10.50 -40.36 13.04
CA PHE A 700 -9.22 -39.66 13.04
C PHE A 700 -9.35 -38.19 13.47
N GLY A 701 -8.74 -37.84 14.60
CA GLY A 701 -8.74 -36.49 15.18
C GLY A 701 -9.92 -36.16 16.10
N PHE A 702 -10.78 -37.14 16.40
CA PHE A 702 -11.80 -37.03 17.45
C PHE A 702 -11.29 -37.56 18.78
N TYR A 703 -11.80 -37.01 19.88
CA TYR A 703 -11.46 -37.46 21.23
C TYR A 703 -12.18 -38.77 21.60
N THR A 704 -13.43 -38.95 21.14
CA THR A 704 -14.24 -40.18 21.33
C THR A 704 -14.69 -40.81 20.00
N SER A 705 -14.79 -42.14 19.96
CA SER A 705 -15.08 -42.93 18.73
C SER A 705 -16.52 -42.83 18.19
N ASP A 706 -17.44 -42.17 18.89
CA ASP A 706 -18.83 -41.97 18.42
C ASP A 706 -19.04 -40.58 17.75
N SER A 707 -17.96 -39.79 17.62
CA SER A 707 -18.05 -38.38 17.22
C SER A 707 -17.98 -38.12 15.71
N ALA A 708 -17.58 -39.11 14.90
CA ALA A 708 -17.38 -38.95 13.46
C ALA A 708 -18.65 -38.54 12.68
N GLY A 709 -19.82 -39.04 13.09
CA GLY A 709 -21.16 -38.61 12.62
C GLY A 709 -21.25 -38.27 11.12
N THR A 710 -21.87 -37.13 10.79
CA THR A 710 -22.03 -36.61 9.42
C THR A 710 -20.72 -36.17 8.76
N LEU A 711 -19.65 -35.93 9.52
CA LEU A 711 -18.38 -35.40 8.99
C LEU A 711 -17.68 -36.41 8.08
N ALA A 712 -17.86 -37.72 8.35
CA ALA A 712 -17.28 -38.79 7.54
C ALA A 712 -17.85 -38.84 6.10
N ASN A 713 -19.05 -38.31 5.85
CA ASN A 713 -19.62 -38.26 4.50
C ASN A 713 -18.89 -37.24 3.62
N ASP A 714 -18.51 -36.12 4.23
CA ASP A 714 -17.93 -34.95 3.55
C ASP A 714 -16.40 -34.90 3.62
N THR A 715 -15.77 -35.88 4.28
CA THR A 715 -14.32 -35.92 4.46
C THR A 715 -13.74 -37.32 4.23
N ARG A 716 -12.45 -37.41 3.94
CA ARG A 716 -11.69 -38.68 3.85
C ARG A 716 -10.36 -38.53 4.54
N VAL A 717 -9.86 -39.56 5.21
CA VAL A 717 -8.52 -39.56 5.78
C VAL A 717 -7.53 -40.02 4.71
N VAL A 718 -6.43 -39.29 4.58
CA VAL A 718 -5.41 -39.52 3.57
C VAL A 718 -4.04 -39.58 4.24
N LYS A 719 -3.26 -40.59 3.92
CA LYS A 719 -1.83 -40.64 4.19
C LYS A 719 -1.06 -40.15 2.97
N LEU A 720 -0.53 -38.94 3.03
CA LEU A 720 0.31 -38.35 2.00
C LEU A 720 1.78 -38.75 2.18
N GLY A 721 2.46 -38.96 1.05
CA GLY A 721 3.90 -39.07 0.99
C GLY A 721 4.61 -37.72 1.19
N SER A 722 5.87 -37.67 0.77
CA SER A 722 6.69 -36.47 0.85
C SER A 722 6.15 -35.34 -0.02
N ILE A 723 5.89 -34.19 0.61
CA ILE A 723 5.33 -32.99 -0.04
C ILE A 723 6.41 -31.99 -0.46
N THR A 724 7.66 -32.20 -0.05
CA THR A 724 8.81 -31.32 -0.37
C THR A 724 10.00 -32.14 -0.85
N ASN A 725 11.03 -31.50 -1.38
CA ASN A 725 12.33 -32.18 -1.61
C ASN A 725 13.26 -32.10 -0.39
N ALA A 726 12.96 -31.22 0.57
CA ALA A 726 13.77 -31.00 1.77
C ALA A 726 13.60 -32.12 2.80
N SER A 727 12.46 -32.80 2.82
CA SER A 727 12.23 -33.96 3.68
C SER A 727 11.45 -35.05 2.96
N ASN A 728 11.89 -36.30 3.14
CA ASN A 728 11.16 -37.49 2.71
C ASN A 728 10.22 -37.99 3.82
N ASP A 729 9.47 -37.08 4.43
CA ASP A 729 8.50 -37.32 5.49
C ASP A 729 7.12 -37.71 4.93
N GLN A 730 6.29 -38.32 5.76
CA GLN A 730 4.89 -38.64 5.42
C GLN A 730 3.97 -37.99 6.44
N ARG A 731 2.69 -37.85 6.09
CA ARG A 731 1.68 -37.31 7.02
C ARG A 731 0.33 -37.93 6.76
N GLN A 732 -0.42 -38.19 7.83
CA GLN A 732 -1.82 -38.59 7.76
C GLN A 732 -2.67 -37.43 8.25
N LEU A 733 -3.68 -37.07 7.46
CA LEU A 733 -4.54 -35.91 7.67
C LEU A 733 -5.92 -36.14 7.06
N ARG A 734 -6.85 -35.22 7.33
CA ARG A 734 -8.20 -35.27 6.78
C ARG A 734 -8.35 -34.32 5.58
N GLY A 735 -8.86 -34.84 4.47
CA GLY A 735 -9.27 -34.07 3.30
C GLY A 735 -10.78 -33.85 3.27
N VAL A 736 -11.19 -32.76 2.63
CA VAL A 736 -12.60 -32.36 2.46
C VAL A 736 -13.04 -32.62 1.02
N VAL A 737 -14.25 -33.15 0.88
CA VAL A 737 -14.92 -33.30 -0.42
C VAL A 737 -15.48 -31.94 -0.85
N VAL A 738 -14.96 -31.40 -1.95
CA VAL A 738 -15.41 -30.14 -2.58
C VAL A 738 -16.01 -30.45 -3.94
N THR A 739 -17.20 -29.93 -4.23
CA THR A 739 -17.85 -30.09 -5.54
C THR A 739 -17.65 -28.84 -6.39
N SER A 740 -17.14 -29.00 -7.61
CA SER A 740 -16.96 -27.92 -8.58
C SER A 740 -17.38 -28.39 -9.97
N ALA A 741 -18.24 -27.62 -10.66
CA ALA A 741 -18.76 -27.94 -12.00
C ALA A 741 -19.28 -29.40 -12.13
N SER A 742 -20.07 -29.84 -11.15
CA SER A 742 -20.66 -31.19 -11.05
C SER A 742 -19.68 -32.36 -10.80
N GLN A 743 -18.37 -32.10 -10.70
CA GLN A 743 -17.35 -33.08 -10.30
C GLN A 743 -17.00 -32.92 -8.82
N ARG A 744 -16.79 -34.04 -8.11
CA ARG A 744 -16.30 -34.05 -6.73
C ARG A 744 -14.78 -34.15 -6.71
N TYR A 745 -14.15 -33.40 -5.82
CA TYR A 745 -12.72 -33.40 -5.58
C TYR A 745 -12.45 -33.60 -4.09
N LEU A 746 -11.36 -34.30 -3.76
CA LEU A 746 -10.82 -34.36 -2.41
C LEU A 746 -9.73 -33.32 -2.30
N VAL A 747 -9.92 -32.34 -1.43
CA VAL A 747 -8.98 -31.23 -1.17
C VAL A 747 -8.35 -31.43 0.21
N VAL A 748 -7.02 -31.35 0.30
CA VAL A 748 -6.24 -31.52 1.53
C VAL A 748 -5.38 -30.29 1.79
N GLU A 749 -5.30 -29.87 3.05
CA GLU A 749 -4.28 -28.91 3.54
C GLU A 749 -3.02 -29.72 3.92
N ALA A 750 -2.11 -29.93 2.96
CA ALA A 750 -0.96 -30.83 3.13
C ALA A 750 0.12 -30.29 4.08
N ASP A 751 0.20 -28.97 4.19
CA ASP A 751 0.91 -28.19 5.20
C ASP A 751 0.12 -26.88 5.39
N THR A 752 0.43 -26.09 6.41
CA THR A 752 -0.34 -24.88 6.73
C THR A 752 -0.48 -23.96 5.51
N ALA A 753 -1.73 -23.74 5.08
CA ALA A 753 -2.12 -22.97 3.89
C ALA A 753 -1.59 -23.50 2.53
N GLU A 754 -1.17 -24.77 2.45
CA GLU A 754 -0.75 -25.44 1.21
C GLU A 754 -1.77 -26.49 0.79
N PHE A 755 -2.57 -26.16 -0.23
CA PHE A 755 -3.67 -27.00 -0.68
C PHE A 755 -3.30 -27.88 -1.86
N TYR A 756 -3.76 -29.12 -1.80
CA TYR A 756 -3.69 -30.08 -2.90
C TYR A 756 -5.07 -30.68 -3.14
N TYR A 757 -5.33 -31.09 -4.38
CA TYR A 757 -6.60 -31.68 -4.77
C TYR A 757 -6.42 -32.91 -5.65
N ALA A 758 -7.40 -33.81 -5.62
CA ALA A 758 -7.53 -34.94 -6.53
C ALA A 758 -9.02 -35.15 -6.89
N PRO A 759 -9.36 -35.52 -8.13
CA PRO A 759 -10.74 -35.89 -8.46
C PRO A 759 -11.18 -37.12 -7.66
N LEU A 760 -12.45 -37.15 -7.25
CA LEU A 760 -13.10 -38.28 -6.61
C LEU A 760 -14.03 -38.97 -7.61
N ASP A 761 -13.66 -40.14 -8.08
CA ASP A 761 -14.45 -40.95 -9.01
C ASP A 761 -15.11 -42.14 -8.30
N LYS A 762 -16.17 -42.71 -8.89
CA LYS A 762 -16.93 -43.83 -8.31
C LYS A 762 -16.13 -45.14 -8.16
N THR A 763 -14.97 -45.26 -8.81
CA THR A 763 -14.13 -46.48 -8.90
C THR A 763 -12.75 -46.30 -8.26
N GLN A 764 -12.59 -45.34 -7.35
CA GLN A 764 -11.28 -44.86 -6.92
C GLN A 764 -10.40 -45.94 -6.28
N THR A 765 -9.16 -46.08 -6.78
CA THR A 765 -8.09 -46.87 -6.17
C THR A 765 -7.68 -46.28 -4.82
N ARG A 766 -7.21 -47.12 -3.89
CA ARG A 766 -6.70 -46.64 -2.58
C ARG A 766 -5.53 -45.67 -2.74
N ASP A 767 -4.76 -45.78 -3.81
CA ASP A 767 -3.70 -44.85 -4.20
C ASP A 767 -4.25 -43.71 -5.07
N ILE A 768 -3.97 -42.47 -4.69
CA ILE A 768 -4.46 -41.24 -5.32
C ILE A 768 -3.28 -40.30 -5.58
N ARG A 769 -3.24 -39.70 -6.78
CA ARG A 769 -2.31 -38.63 -7.12
C ARG A 769 -2.98 -37.28 -6.88
N PHE A 770 -2.40 -36.49 -5.98
CA PHE A 770 -2.83 -35.13 -5.68
C PHE A 770 -1.99 -34.12 -6.44
N LYS A 771 -2.63 -33.08 -6.99
CA LYS A 771 -2.00 -31.93 -7.64
C LYS A 771 -2.10 -30.72 -6.73
N LYS A 772 -1.04 -29.92 -6.65
CA LYS A 772 -1.04 -28.66 -5.90
C LYS A 772 -2.06 -27.69 -6.51
N CYS A 773 -2.87 -27.03 -5.68
CA CYS A 773 -3.78 -25.97 -6.13
C CYS A 773 -2.96 -24.77 -6.66
N GLY A 774 -3.17 -24.41 -7.92
CA GLY A 774 -2.63 -23.18 -8.52
C GLY A 774 -3.69 -22.07 -8.61
N PRO A 775 -3.39 -20.96 -9.32
CA PRO A 775 -4.32 -19.85 -9.52
C PRO A 775 -5.66 -20.27 -10.16
N LEU A 776 -5.65 -21.29 -11.02
CA LEU A 776 -6.83 -21.79 -11.72
C LEU A 776 -7.73 -22.66 -10.82
N GLU A 777 -7.17 -23.27 -9.78
CA GLU A 777 -7.88 -24.17 -8.85
C GLU A 777 -8.21 -23.50 -7.51
N MET A 778 -8.17 -22.17 -7.46
CA MET A 778 -8.52 -21.38 -6.28
C MET A 778 -9.91 -21.69 -5.73
N SER A 779 -10.88 -22.02 -6.59
CA SER A 779 -12.25 -22.39 -6.18
C SER A 779 -12.28 -23.66 -5.32
N LEU A 780 -11.36 -24.61 -5.54
CA LEU A 780 -11.26 -25.84 -4.74
C LEU A 780 -10.68 -25.56 -3.36
N ALA A 781 -9.60 -24.78 -3.30
CA ALA A 781 -9.05 -24.31 -2.03
C ALA A 781 -10.08 -23.46 -1.25
N GLN A 782 -10.83 -22.60 -1.95
CA GLN A 782 -11.92 -21.83 -1.36
C GLN A 782 -13.04 -22.72 -0.81
N GLY A 783 -13.41 -23.79 -1.51
CA GLY A 783 -14.39 -24.76 -1.02
C GLY A 783 -13.94 -25.47 0.26
N TYR A 784 -12.66 -25.86 0.35
CA TYR A 784 -12.08 -26.41 1.58
C TYR A 784 -12.16 -25.41 2.74
N ARG A 785 -11.80 -24.15 2.48
CA ARG A 785 -11.82 -23.07 3.48
C ARG A 785 -13.23 -22.74 3.97
N GLN A 786 -14.19 -22.76 3.05
CA GLN A 786 -15.60 -22.59 3.38
C GLN A 786 -16.09 -23.72 4.29
N PHE A 787 -15.68 -24.96 4.01
CA PHE A 787 -16.03 -26.12 4.83
C PHE A 787 -15.42 -26.07 6.24
N LEU A 788 -14.16 -25.63 6.37
CA LEU A 788 -13.57 -25.37 7.68
C LEU A 788 -14.39 -24.33 8.46
N SER A 789 -14.80 -23.25 7.78
CA SER A 789 -15.57 -22.15 8.38
C SER A 789 -16.97 -22.59 8.85
N THR A 790 -17.64 -23.50 8.13
CA THR A 790 -18.94 -24.04 8.55
C THR A 790 -18.85 -24.99 9.75
N ASN A 791 -17.66 -25.51 10.05
CA ASN A 791 -17.41 -26.40 11.18
C ASN A 791 -16.64 -25.72 12.34
N HIS A 792 -16.41 -24.41 12.28
CA HIS A 792 -15.82 -23.65 13.38
C HIS A 792 -16.90 -23.14 14.33
N ALA A 793 -16.64 -23.20 15.63
CA ALA A 793 -17.51 -22.58 16.61
C ALA A 793 -17.37 -21.07 16.49
N VAL A 794 -18.51 -20.40 16.37
CA VAL A 794 -18.61 -18.96 16.52
C VAL A 794 -18.31 -18.64 18.00
N GLN A 795 -17.04 -18.70 18.39
CA GLN A 795 -16.62 -18.29 19.70
C GLN A 795 -16.65 -16.76 19.70
N ALA A 796 -17.42 -16.22 20.65
CA ALA A 796 -17.67 -14.81 20.86
C ALA A 796 -16.38 -14.08 21.24
N LEU A 797 -15.50 -13.83 20.26
CA LEU A 797 -14.59 -12.70 20.34
C LEU A 797 -15.48 -11.47 20.51
N LYS A 798 -15.37 -10.78 21.65
CA LYS A 798 -16.03 -9.48 21.90
C LYS A 798 -15.61 -8.41 20.88
N ALA A 799 -14.69 -8.72 19.97
CA ALA A 799 -14.24 -7.85 18.91
C ALA A 799 -13.92 -8.64 17.62
N ASP A 800 -14.55 -8.29 16.50
CA ASP A 800 -14.32 -8.94 15.19
C ASP A 800 -12.86 -8.74 14.74
N PHE A 801 -12.19 -9.74 14.17
CA PHE A 801 -10.89 -9.48 13.52
C PHE A 801 -11.13 -8.96 12.11
N VAL A 802 -10.71 -7.71 11.82
CA VAL A 802 -11.00 -7.06 10.53
C VAL A 802 -9.72 -6.64 9.83
N ALA A 803 -9.48 -7.30 8.70
CA ALA A 803 -8.47 -6.97 7.71
C ALA A 803 -8.97 -5.83 6.79
N LEU A 804 -8.54 -4.60 7.02
CA LEU A 804 -8.87 -3.47 6.14
C LEU A 804 -7.84 -3.36 5.01
N ALA A 805 -8.32 -3.23 3.77
CA ALA A 805 -7.45 -2.90 2.64
C ALA A 805 -6.95 -1.45 2.76
N PRO A 806 -5.79 -1.11 2.16
CA PRO A 806 -5.45 0.29 1.95
C PRO A 806 -6.57 1.05 1.24
N LEU A 807 -6.79 2.30 1.65
CA LEU A 807 -7.80 3.17 1.05
C LEU A 807 -7.63 3.29 -0.48
N LYS A 808 -6.40 3.43 -0.97
CA LYS A 808 -6.07 3.46 -2.41
C LYS A 808 -6.52 2.20 -3.14
N LYS A 809 -6.40 1.04 -2.50
CA LYS A 809 -6.84 -0.24 -3.03
C LYS A 809 -8.36 -0.41 -2.96
N ALA A 810 -9.01 0.10 -1.92
CA ALA A 810 -10.47 0.18 -1.86
C ALA A 810 -11.01 0.97 -3.06
N PHE A 811 -10.39 2.10 -3.45
CA PHE A 811 -10.77 2.82 -4.67
C PHE A 811 -10.61 1.99 -5.95
N LYS A 812 -9.49 1.26 -6.08
CA LYS A 812 -9.28 0.34 -7.23
C LYS A 812 -10.32 -0.79 -7.25
N GLN A 813 -10.74 -1.28 -6.09
CA GLN A 813 -11.77 -2.31 -5.98
C GLN A 813 -13.15 -1.76 -6.34
N LEU A 814 -13.51 -0.54 -5.91
CA LEU A 814 -14.73 0.14 -6.35
C LEU A 814 -14.80 0.26 -7.88
N GLN A 815 -13.67 0.62 -8.52
CA GLN A 815 -13.59 0.70 -9.97
C GLN A 815 -13.86 -0.65 -10.65
N ARG A 816 -13.34 -1.74 -10.08
CA ARG A 816 -13.60 -3.12 -10.56
C ARG A 816 -15.03 -3.58 -10.27
N SER A 817 -15.64 -3.08 -9.19
CA SER A 817 -17.03 -3.35 -8.81
C SER A 817 -18.05 -2.56 -9.65
N GLY A 818 -17.60 -1.72 -10.59
CA GLY A 818 -18.48 -1.01 -11.53
C GLY A 818 -18.99 0.35 -11.05
N PHE A 819 -18.41 0.92 -9.98
CA PHE A 819 -18.68 2.30 -9.58
C PHE A 819 -18.10 3.28 -10.60
N SER A 820 -18.79 4.39 -10.86
CA SER A 820 -18.32 5.35 -11.85
C SER A 820 -17.04 6.05 -11.38
N LYS A 821 -16.21 6.50 -12.33
CA LYS A 821 -15.00 7.27 -12.03
C LYS A 821 -15.34 8.55 -11.25
N ALA A 822 -16.45 9.20 -11.57
CA ALA A 822 -16.93 10.39 -10.87
C ALA A 822 -17.27 10.11 -9.40
N ASP A 823 -17.97 9.00 -9.11
CA ASP A 823 -18.33 8.60 -7.74
C ASP A 823 -17.08 8.26 -6.92
N ILE A 824 -16.12 7.55 -7.53
CA ILE A 824 -14.86 7.19 -6.88
C ILE A 824 -14.03 8.44 -6.61
N ASP A 825 -14.00 9.40 -7.54
CA ASP A 825 -13.27 10.65 -7.37
C ASP A 825 -13.97 11.59 -6.36
N GLU A 826 -15.30 11.53 -6.23
CA GLU A 826 -16.04 12.13 -5.10
C GLU A 826 -15.63 11.52 -3.76
N LEU A 827 -15.60 10.19 -3.66
CA LEU A 827 -15.19 9.52 -2.44
C LEU A 827 -13.72 9.81 -2.09
N LYS A 828 -12.82 9.85 -3.07
CA LYS A 828 -11.43 10.27 -2.88
C LYS A 828 -11.32 11.69 -2.33
N ARG A 829 -12.12 12.62 -2.86
CA ARG A 829 -12.19 14.01 -2.36
C ARG A 829 -12.66 14.05 -0.92
N HIS A 830 -13.69 13.27 -0.55
CA HIS A 830 -14.15 13.16 0.83
C HIS A 830 -13.07 12.58 1.75
N CYS A 831 -12.30 11.59 1.29
CA CYS A 831 -11.25 10.97 2.11
C CYS A 831 -9.99 11.83 2.27
N LYS A 832 -9.74 12.81 1.39
CA LYS A 832 -8.52 13.62 1.38
C LYS A 832 -8.35 14.48 2.65
N GLY A 833 -9.46 14.88 3.28
CA GLY A 833 -9.47 15.66 4.53
C GLY A 833 -9.68 14.82 5.79
N MET A 834 -9.73 13.49 5.68
CA MET A 834 -9.98 12.60 6.81
C MET A 834 -8.67 12.17 7.48
N ASN A 835 -8.66 12.08 8.81
CA ASN A 835 -7.56 11.49 9.55
C ASN A 835 -7.49 9.95 9.33
N PRO A 836 -6.39 9.28 9.71
CA PRO A 836 -6.23 7.84 9.45
C PRO A 836 -7.36 6.97 10.02
N GLU A 837 -7.91 7.33 11.18
CA GLU A 837 -9.02 6.63 11.83
C GLU A 837 -10.32 6.75 11.03
N GLN A 838 -10.59 7.94 10.49
CA GLN A 838 -11.72 8.22 9.61
C GLN A 838 -11.58 7.51 8.27
N GLN A 839 -10.40 7.53 7.66
CA GLN A 839 -10.13 6.81 6.41
C GLN A 839 -10.29 5.30 6.58
N ARG A 840 -9.86 4.74 7.71
CA ARG A 840 -10.10 3.33 8.08
C ARG A 840 -11.59 3.03 8.21
N GLU A 841 -12.35 3.93 8.82
CA GLU A 841 -13.81 3.80 8.92
C GLU A 841 -14.47 3.80 7.53
N VAL A 842 -14.01 4.64 6.58
CA VAL A 842 -14.49 4.60 5.20
C VAL A 842 -14.30 3.21 4.59
N VAL A 843 -13.09 2.66 4.65
CA VAL A 843 -12.79 1.33 4.10
C VAL A 843 -13.65 0.27 4.77
N TYR A 844 -13.79 0.32 6.09
CA TYR A 844 -14.64 -0.59 6.85
C TYR A 844 -16.10 -0.56 6.39
N ARG A 845 -16.66 0.64 6.14
CA ARG A 845 -18.03 0.80 5.65
C ARG A 845 -18.22 0.33 4.21
N LEU A 846 -17.28 0.61 3.32
CA LEU A 846 -17.30 0.08 1.95
C LEU A 846 -17.29 -1.45 1.96
N GLN A 847 -16.51 -2.06 2.86
CA GLN A 847 -16.40 -3.50 3.01
C GLN A 847 -17.67 -4.13 3.60
N GLN A 848 -18.24 -3.54 4.66
CA GLN A 848 -19.53 -3.97 5.23
C GLN A 848 -20.65 -3.93 4.18
N ALA A 849 -20.66 -2.90 3.33
CA ALA A 849 -21.62 -2.70 2.26
C ALA A 849 -21.43 -3.60 1.02
N ASN A 850 -20.44 -4.49 1.00
CA ASN A 850 -20.02 -5.26 -0.20
C ASN A 850 -19.59 -4.39 -1.40
N ALA A 851 -19.31 -3.10 -1.23
CA ALA A 851 -18.89 -2.23 -2.32
C ALA A 851 -17.47 -2.58 -2.80
N ILE A 852 -16.64 -3.05 -1.87
CA ILE A 852 -15.31 -3.59 -2.14
C ILE A 852 -15.26 -5.07 -1.71
N VAL A 853 -14.25 -5.78 -2.19
CA VAL A 853 -14.09 -7.22 -1.93
C VAL A 853 -14.08 -7.46 -0.41
N LYS A 854 -15.07 -8.22 0.08
CA LYS A 854 -15.03 -8.68 1.47
C LYS A 854 -13.82 -9.62 1.62
N PRO A 855 -12.93 -9.41 2.60
CA PRO A 855 -11.98 -10.45 2.96
C PRO A 855 -12.77 -11.70 3.37
N ASP A 856 -12.20 -12.87 3.15
CA ASP A 856 -12.73 -14.11 3.68
C ASP A 856 -12.65 -14.06 5.22
N VAL A 857 -13.72 -13.57 5.84
CA VAL A 857 -13.88 -13.49 7.29
C VAL A 857 -14.31 -14.87 7.79
N ALA A 858 -13.42 -15.58 8.49
CA ALA A 858 -13.67 -16.91 9.03
C ALA A 858 -14.62 -16.96 10.26
N LEU A 859 -15.13 -15.82 10.76
CA LEU A 859 -16.01 -15.76 11.93
C LEU A 859 -17.07 -14.64 11.80
N ARG A 860 -18.36 -15.00 11.91
CA ARG A 860 -19.48 -14.04 12.08
C ARG A 860 -20.17 -14.30 13.42
N PRO A 861 -20.09 -13.40 14.42
CA PRO A 861 -20.90 -13.53 15.63
C PRO A 861 -22.37 -13.16 15.40
N HIS A 862 -23.29 -13.89 16.03
CA HIS A 862 -24.67 -13.47 16.18
C HIS A 862 -24.75 -12.13 16.95
N ARG A 863 -25.74 -11.32 16.58
CA ARG A 863 -26.08 -10.01 17.15
C ARG A 863 -26.01 -10.02 18.68
N VAL A 864 -25.23 -9.11 19.25
CA VAL A 864 -25.51 -8.58 20.60
C VAL A 864 -26.32 -7.30 20.40
N SER A 865 -27.48 -7.23 21.06
CA SER A 865 -28.32 -6.03 21.07
C SER A 865 -27.52 -4.82 21.58
N PRO A 866 -27.72 -3.61 21.00
CA PRO A 866 -27.09 -2.41 21.53
C PRO A 866 -27.51 -2.20 22.99
N LEU A 867 -26.52 -1.96 23.86
CA LEU A 867 -26.75 -1.52 25.23
C LEU A 867 -27.40 -0.13 25.21
N PRO A 868 -28.45 0.13 26.00
CA PRO A 868 -29.03 1.45 26.10
C PRO A 868 -28.16 2.36 26.98
N GLY A 869 -27.84 3.54 26.46
CA GLY A 869 -27.57 4.75 27.25
C GLY A 869 -26.18 4.87 27.90
N ASN A 870 -25.55 6.01 27.63
CA ASN A 870 -24.45 6.63 28.37
C ASN A 870 -23.12 5.86 28.41
N GLN A 871 -22.35 5.96 27.33
CA GLN A 871 -20.89 6.03 27.44
C GLN A 871 -20.40 7.30 26.73
N VAL A 872 -19.53 8.03 27.41
CA VAL A 872 -18.83 9.20 26.85
C VAL A 872 -17.92 8.68 25.73
N HIS A 873 -18.24 9.04 24.50
CA HIS A 873 -17.45 8.66 23.32
C HIS A 873 -16.23 9.58 23.18
N PRO A 874 -14.99 9.05 23.13
CA PRO A 874 -13.81 9.79 22.73
C PRO A 874 -14.02 10.57 21.43
N ALA A 875 -13.35 11.72 21.26
CA ALA A 875 -13.43 12.54 20.03
C ALA A 875 -13.16 11.73 18.75
N ALA A 876 -12.29 10.72 18.82
CA ALA A 876 -12.01 9.80 17.73
C ALA A 876 -13.20 8.91 17.33
N ASP A 877 -14.13 8.61 18.24
CA ASP A 877 -15.34 7.82 17.96
C ASP A 877 -16.40 8.67 17.25
N LEU A 878 -16.52 9.94 17.65
CA LEU A 878 -17.39 10.92 16.98
C LEU A 878 -16.89 11.22 15.56
N ALA A 879 -15.58 11.43 15.39
CA ALA A 879 -14.97 11.65 14.08
C ALA A 879 -15.18 10.47 13.13
N ARG A 880 -15.11 9.23 13.65
CA ARG A 880 -15.44 8.01 12.89
C ARG A 880 -16.93 7.92 12.58
N ALA A 881 -17.81 8.33 13.49
CA ALA A 881 -19.25 8.38 13.21
C ALA A 881 -19.59 9.30 12.02
N ASP A 882 -18.91 10.44 11.91
CA ASP A 882 -19.06 11.33 10.75
C ASP A 882 -18.56 10.71 9.45
N ALA A 883 -17.37 10.10 9.46
CA ALA A 883 -16.82 9.40 8.30
C ALA A 883 -17.72 8.24 7.85
N ALA A 884 -18.31 7.52 8.80
CA ALA A 884 -19.28 6.48 8.50
C ALA A 884 -20.58 7.02 7.93
N ARG A 885 -21.12 8.10 8.49
CA ARG A 885 -22.33 8.76 7.99
C ARG A 885 -22.13 9.25 6.56
N LEU A 886 -20.98 9.87 6.28
CA LEU A 886 -20.59 10.33 4.95
C LEU A 886 -20.46 9.14 3.97
N THR A 887 -19.78 8.07 4.38
CA THR A 887 -19.57 6.89 3.52
C THR A 887 -20.88 6.15 3.23
N LEU A 888 -21.74 5.99 4.24
CA LEU A 888 -23.06 5.38 4.08
C LEU A 888 -23.98 6.28 3.23
N GLY A 889 -23.92 7.60 3.41
CA GLY A 889 -24.64 8.55 2.56
C GLY A 889 -24.17 8.50 1.11
N TRP A 890 -22.86 8.44 0.89
CA TRP A 890 -22.27 8.24 -0.44
C TRP A 890 -22.70 6.91 -1.04
N LEU A 891 -22.57 5.79 -0.33
CA LEU A 891 -23.00 4.46 -0.78
C LEU A 891 -24.48 4.43 -1.15
N ARG A 892 -25.36 5.07 -0.37
CA ARG A 892 -26.80 5.15 -0.67
C ARG A 892 -27.09 5.92 -1.96
N ARG A 893 -26.25 6.90 -2.32
CA ARG A 893 -26.37 7.66 -3.57
C ARG A 893 -25.74 6.95 -4.77
N THR A 894 -24.62 6.26 -4.57
CA THR A 894 -23.76 5.76 -5.66
C THR A 894 -23.91 4.26 -5.93
N ALA A 895 -24.35 3.48 -4.94
CA ALA A 895 -24.64 2.07 -5.15
C ALA A 895 -26.00 1.94 -5.85
N LYS A 896 -26.02 2.10 -7.19
CA LYS A 896 -27.09 1.51 -7.99
C LYS A 896 -27.10 0.01 -7.68
N LEU A 897 -28.14 -0.48 -7.01
CA LEU A 897 -28.39 -1.91 -6.87
C LEU A 897 -28.31 -2.51 -8.27
N LYS A 898 -27.28 -3.32 -8.54
CA LYS A 898 -27.11 -3.93 -9.85
C LYS A 898 -28.31 -4.84 -10.09
N ALA A 899 -29.19 -4.43 -11.01
CA ALA A 899 -30.34 -5.20 -11.45
C ALA A 899 -29.86 -6.58 -11.93
N ALA A 900 -30.52 -7.65 -11.51
CA ALA A 900 -30.18 -8.99 -11.99
C ALA A 900 -30.76 -9.23 -13.40
N ASN A 901 -32.02 -8.84 -13.65
CA ASN A 901 -32.68 -8.78 -14.96
C ASN A 901 -33.79 -7.71 -14.99
N THR A 902 -34.29 -7.34 -16.19
CA THR A 902 -35.49 -6.50 -16.37
C THR A 902 -36.66 -7.34 -16.86
N VAL A 903 -37.74 -7.35 -16.10
CA VAL A 903 -39.01 -8.01 -16.43
C VAL A 903 -39.96 -6.99 -17.02
N GLN A 904 -40.30 -7.14 -18.30
CA GLN A 904 -41.26 -6.28 -18.99
C GLN A 904 -42.68 -6.77 -18.71
N VAL A 905 -43.53 -5.87 -18.22
CA VAL A 905 -44.97 -6.10 -18.01
C VAL A 905 -45.71 -5.62 -19.26
N ALA A 906 -46.30 -6.56 -19.98
CA ALA A 906 -47.04 -6.26 -21.21
C ALA A 906 -48.36 -5.54 -20.92
N MET A 907 -48.90 -4.87 -21.94
CA MET A 907 -50.19 -4.20 -21.87
C MET A 907 -51.30 -5.19 -21.51
N GLY A 908 -52.03 -4.89 -20.44
CA GLY A 908 -53.09 -5.73 -19.90
C GLY A 908 -52.63 -6.89 -19.02
N GLU A 909 -51.39 -6.84 -18.54
CA GLU A 909 -50.84 -7.82 -17.60
C GLU A 909 -50.44 -7.19 -16.26
N ALA A 910 -50.31 -8.04 -15.24
CA ALA A 910 -49.74 -7.70 -13.95
C ALA A 910 -48.69 -8.75 -13.57
N THR A 911 -47.53 -8.30 -13.10
CA THR A 911 -46.44 -9.19 -12.70
C THR A 911 -46.04 -8.88 -11.26
N THR A 912 -45.89 -9.93 -10.45
CA THR A 912 -45.44 -9.83 -9.06
C THR A 912 -44.12 -10.57 -8.88
N LEU A 913 -43.14 -9.88 -8.30
CA LEU A 913 -41.87 -10.45 -7.85
C LEU A 913 -41.89 -10.55 -6.33
N THR A 914 -41.52 -11.70 -5.78
CA THR A 914 -41.59 -11.99 -4.33
C THR A 914 -40.22 -12.06 -3.65
N SER A 915 -39.13 -11.91 -4.40
CA SER A 915 -37.77 -11.68 -3.91
C SER A 915 -36.83 -11.34 -5.08
N GLY A 916 -35.59 -10.93 -4.79
CA GLY A 916 -34.56 -10.69 -5.80
C GLY A 916 -34.41 -9.22 -6.23
N ASN A 917 -33.44 -8.96 -7.10
CA ASN A 917 -33.06 -7.62 -7.56
C ASN A 917 -33.55 -7.31 -8.98
N ASP A 918 -34.49 -8.10 -9.50
CA ASP A 918 -35.07 -7.88 -10.82
C ASP A 918 -35.94 -6.63 -10.84
N VAL A 919 -35.86 -5.91 -11.96
CA VAL A 919 -36.53 -4.64 -12.20
C VAL A 919 -37.82 -4.89 -12.96
N LEU A 920 -38.93 -4.26 -12.54
CA LEU A 920 -40.19 -4.31 -13.27
C LEU A 920 -40.28 -3.10 -14.19
N SER A 921 -40.64 -3.29 -15.45
CA SER A 921 -40.71 -2.21 -16.43
C SER A 921 -41.96 -2.33 -17.27
N THR A 922 -42.58 -1.20 -17.61
CA THR A 922 -43.60 -1.16 -18.65
C THR A 922 -43.45 0.10 -19.51
N ARG A 923 -43.96 0.04 -20.73
CA ARG A 923 -43.83 1.04 -21.79
C ARG A 923 -45.17 1.20 -22.52
N SER A 924 -45.26 2.19 -23.39
CA SER A 924 -46.45 2.48 -24.21
C SER A 924 -47.67 2.91 -23.39
N LEU A 925 -47.45 3.67 -22.31
CA LEU A 925 -48.52 4.32 -21.55
C LEU A 925 -49.03 5.56 -22.28
N THR A 926 -49.76 5.38 -23.37
CA THR A 926 -50.44 6.48 -24.09
C THR A 926 -51.75 6.84 -23.40
N ASP A 927 -52.80 6.03 -23.60
CA ASP A 927 -54.11 6.12 -22.91
C ASP A 927 -54.17 5.15 -21.71
N CYS A 928 -53.12 4.35 -21.53
CA CYS A 928 -53.00 3.36 -20.48
C CYS A 928 -52.41 3.97 -19.20
N SER A 929 -52.54 3.26 -18.08
CA SER A 929 -51.89 3.61 -16.81
C SER A 929 -51.13 2.43 -16.24
N ALA A 930 -50.12 2.73 -15.42
CA ALA A 930 -49.36 1.73 -14.69
C ALA A 930 -49.51 1.92 -13.18
N ILE A 931 -49.68 0.81 -12.46
CA ILE A 931 -49.81 0.82 -11.00
C ILE A 931 -48.77 -0.11 -10.41
N ALA A 932 -47.94 0.41 -9.52
CA ALA A 932 -46.98 -0.35 -8.76
C ALA A 932 -47.32 -0.37 -7.27
N VAL A 933 -47.27 -1.55 -6.66
CA VAL A 933 -47.45 -1.75 -5.22
C VAL A 933 -46.22 -2.49 -4.69
N LEU A 934 -45.54 -1.90 -3.72
CA LEU A 934 -44.32 -2.44 -3.11
C LEU A 934 -44.52 -2.64 -1.60
N THR A 935 -44.25 -3.84 -1.12
CA THR A 935 -44.47 -4.23 0.28
C THR A 935 -43.33 -5.13 0.80
N ASP A 936 -43.35 -5.42 2.11
CA ASP A 936 -42.35 -6.23 2.80
C ASP A 936 -40.92 -5.64 2.70
N TRP A 937 -40.74 -4.42 3.22
CA TRP A 937 -39.42 -3.77 3.27
C TRP A 937 -38.48 -4.46 4.27
N ASP A 938 -37.30 -4.91 3.82
CA ASP A 938 -36.32 -5.61 4.69
C ASP A 938 -35.19 -4.71 5.22
N GLY A 939 -35.25 -3.40 4.96
CA GLY A 939 -34.19 -2.44 5.27
C GLY A 939 -33.32 -2.05 4.08
N ALA A 940 -33.40 -2.77 2.96
CA ALA A 940 -32.68 -2.48 1.72
C ALA A 940 -33.52 -2.61 0.45
N ARG A 941 -34.55 -3.47 0.44
CA ARG A 941 -35.42 -3.71 -0.72
C ARG A 941 -36.84 -4.11 -0.30
N TYR A 942 -37.81 -3.84 -1.18
CA TYR A 942 -39.15 -4.40 -1.08
C TYR A 942 -39.11 -5.84 -1.56
N GLN A 943 -39.40 -6.82 -0.68
CA GLN A 943 -39.42 -8.23 -1.09
C GLN A 943 -40.52 -8.48 -2.12
N THR A 944 -41.68 -7.85 -1.92
CA THR A 944 -42.84 -8.02 -2.78
C THR A 944 -43.06 -6.77 -3.63
N ARG A 945 -43.02 -6.91 -4.95
CA ARG A 945 -43.20 -5.82 -5.91
C ARG A 945 -44.15 -6.27 -7.00
N THR A 946 -45.28 -5.59 -7.14
CA THR A 946 -46.25 -5.83 -8.22
C THR A 946 -46.29 -4.62 -9.13
N LEU A 947 -46.14 -4.83 -10.44
CA LEU A 947 -46.37 -3.80 -11.47
C LEU A 947 -47.49 -4.29 -12.40
N MET A 948 -48.46 -3.41 -12.63
CA MET A 948 -49.64 -3.65 -13.44
C MET A 948 -49.72 -2.63 -14.57
N HIS A 949 -50.01 -3.07 -15.79
CA HIS A 949 -50.31 -2.20 -16.93
C HIS A 949 -51.81 -2.31 -17.26
N LEU A 950 -52.56 -1.25 -16.97
CA LEU A 950 -54.00 -1.15 -17.21
C LEU A 950 -54.29 -0.60 -18.61
N THR A 951 -54.82 -1.46 -19.48
CA THR A 951 -55.21 -1.07 -20.85
C THR A 951 -56.31 -0.02 -20.80
N GLY A 952 -56.10 1.12 -21.48
CA GLY A 952 -57.04 2.24 -21.52
C GLY A 952 -57.38 2.83 -20.14
N SER A 953 -56.53 2.57 -19.14
CA SER A 953 -56.78 2.95 -17.74
C SER A 953 -58.11 2.43 -17.18
N ASN A 954 -58.61 1.31 -17.68
CA ASN A 954 -59.92 0.76 -17.32
C ASN A 954 -59.80 -0.40 -16.30
N LEU A 955 -60.62 -0.43 -15.25
CA LEU A 955 -60.57 -1.50 -14.23
C LEU A 955 -61.32 -2.79 -14.62
N GLU A 956 -62.40 -2.69 -15.39
CA GLU A 956 -63.23 -3.84 -15.78
C GLU A 956 -62.57 -4.68 -16.88
N LEU A 957 -61.99 -4.02 -17.89
CA LEU A 957 -61.43 -4.64 -19.09
C LEU A 957 -59.91 -4.44 -19.24
N GLY A 958 -59.27 -3.77 -18.27
CA GLY A 958 -57.86 -3.38 -18.39
C GLY A 958 -56.86 -4.52 -18.32
N LEU A 959 -57.21 -5.66 -17.72
CA LEU A 959 -56.35 -6.85 -17.56
C LEU A 959 -56.92 -8.08 -18.27
N ARG A 960 -56.08 -8.81 -19.01
CA ARG A 960 -56.46 -9.97 -19.83
C ARG A 960 -56.80 -11.24 -19.04
N GLY A 961 -56.40 -11.32 -17.76
CA GLY A 961 -56.49 -12.52 -16.92
C GLY A 961 -57.74 -12.62 -16.00
N GLY A 962 -58.65 -11.65 -16.06
CA GLY A 962 -59.99 -11.75 -15.46
C GLY A 962 -60.05 -11.98 -13.95
N ASN A 963 -59.59 -11.02 -13.13
CA ASN A 963 -60.14 -10.68 -11.80
C ASN A 963 -59.43 -9.44 -11.21
N THR A 964 -59.60 -8.28 -11.84
CA THR A 964 -58.95 -7.02 -11.40
C THR A 964 -59.29 -6.67 -9.95
N GLN A 965 -60.54 -6.93 -9.52
CA GLN A 965 -60.98 -6.69 -8.14
C GLN A 965 -60.18 -7.52 -7.14
N ALA A 966 -60.12 -8.84 -7.30
CA ALA A 966 -59.40 -9.71 -6.36
C ALA A 966 -57.88 -9.44 -6.30
N LEU A 967 -57.29 -8.95 -7.40
CA LEU A 967 -55.90 -8.49 -7.40
C LEU A 967 -55.76 -7.21 -6.58
N LEU A 968 -56.62 -6.20 -6.79
CA LEU A 968 -56.59 -4.95 -6.05
C LEU A 968 -56.87 -5.15 -4.56
N ASP A 969 -57.80 -6.03 -4.20
CA ASP A 969 -58.09 -6.39 -2.80
C ASP A 969 -56.87 -7.00 -2.12
N ARG A 970 -56.17 -7.92 -2.81
CA ARG A 970 -54.95 -8.54 -2.31
C ARG A 970 -53.81 -7.53 -2.14
N LEU A 971 -53.65 -6.63 -3.10
CA LEU A 971 -52.63 -5.58 -3.03
C LEU A 971 -52.93 -4.60 -1.90
N ASN A 972 -54.19 -4.19 -1.74
CA ASN A 972 -54.63 -3.33 -0.65
C ASN A 972 -54.39 -4.00 0.73
N ALA A 973 -54.71 -5.29 0.87
CA ALA A 973 -54.43 -6.05 2.09
C ALA A 973 -52.93 -6.18 2.39
N SER A 974 -52.07 -6.26 1.36
CA SER A 974 -50.62 -6.36 1.53
C SER A 974 -49.99 -5.11 2.15
N LEU A 975 -50.65 -3.94 2.01
CA LEU A 975 -50.18 -2.66 2.54
C LEU A 975 -50.40 -2.49 4.06
N ASN A 976 -51.06 -3.44 4.72
CA ASN A 976 -51.28 -3.41 6.18
C ASN A 976 -49.97 -3.40 7.00
N LYS A 977 -48.84 -3.77 6.40
CA LYS A 977 -47.49 -3.74 7.01
C LYS A 977 -46.66 -2.51 6.60
N GLY A 978 -47.30 -1.52 5.98
CA GLY A 978 -46.62 -0.42 5.31
C GLY A 978 -46.15 -0.80 3.90
N GLY A 979 -45.78 0.20 3.10
CA GLY A 979 -45.40 -0.02 1.71
C GLY A 979 -45.31 1.25 0.88
N ARG A 980 -45.27 1.08 -0.44
CA ARG A 980 -45.28 2.18 -1.40
C ARG A 980 -46.22 1.88 -2.56
N VAL A 981 -46.99 2.88 -2.97
CA VAL A 981 -47.90 2.80 -4.13
C VAL A 981 -47.53 3.90 -5.12
N ILE A 982 -47.40 3.55 -6.39
CA ILE A 982 -47.07 4.47 -7.48
C ILE A 982 -48.11 4.30 -8.58
N LEU A 983 -48.79 5.39 -8.96
CA LEU A 983 -49.67 5.43 -10.13
C LEU A 983 -49.04 6.34 -11.19
N VAL A 984 -48.86 5.79 -12.39
CA VAL A 984 -48.36 6.52 -13.56
C VAL A 984 -49.46 6.59 -14.61
N GLY A 985 -50.01 7.77 -14.84
CA GLY A 985 -50.93 8.04 -15.94
C GLY A 985 -50.18 8.13 -17.26
N GLY A 986 -50.78 7.62 -18.34
CA GLY A 986 -50.25 7.78 -19.68
C GLY A 986 -50.34 9.23 -20.16
N VAL A 987 -49.57 9.55 -21.20
CA VAL A 987 -49.41 10.92 -21.69
C VAL A 987 -50.71 11.57 -22.21
N ASN A 988 -51.70 10.77 -22.60
CA ASN A 988 -53.01 11.27 -23.01
C ASN A 988 -54.02 11.35 -21.85
N SER A 989 -53.69 10.76 -20.70
CA SER A 989 -54.56 10.67 -19.52
C SER A 989 -54.05 11.52 -18.35
N ASP A 990 -52.98 12.30 -18.56
CA ASP A 990 -52.29 13.06 -17.51
C ASP A 990 -52.97 14.39 -17.10
N SER A 991 -54.13 14.69 -17.70
CA SER A 991 -54.92 15.84 -17.30
C SER A 991 -55.50 15.62 -15.91
N LEU A 992 -55.76 16.71 -15.20
CA LEU A 992 -56.38 16.67 -13.88
C LEU A 992 -57.71 15.88 -13.90
N GLN A 993 -58.52 16.09 -14.95
CA GLN A 993 -59.75 15.33 -15.18
C GLN A 993 -59.48 13.86 -15.50
N GLY A 994 -58.49 13.55 -16.35
CA GLY A 994 -58.13 12.18 -16.73
C GLY A 994 -57.66 11.34 -15.54
N MET A 995 -56.83 11.92 -14.67
CA MET A 995 -56.39 11.29 -13.43
C MET A 995 -57.54 11.12 -12.43
N THR A 996 -58.41 12.12 -12.29
CA THR A 996 -59.63 12.05 -11.46
C THR A 996 -60.53 10.90 -11.94
N THR A 997 -60.80 10.83 -13.24
CA THR A 997 -61.59 9.76 -13.85
C THR A 997 -60.92 8.39 -13.65
N THR A 998 -59.60 8.29 -13.78
CA THR A 998 -58.87 7.04 -13.59
C THR A 998 -58.99 6.55 -12.14
N ILE A 999 -58.74 7.42 -11.16
CA ILE A 999 -58.76 7.07 -9.73
C ILE A 999 -60.18 6.82 -9.21
N GLY A 1000 -61.17 7.56 -9.72
CA GLY A 1000 -62.56 7.52 -9.29
C GLY A 1000 -63.42 6.39 -9.89
N GLN A 1001 -62.82 5.49 -10.68
CA GLN A 1001 -63.54 4.34 -11.25
C GLN A 1001 -64.14 3.45 -10.16
N SER A 1002 -65.41 3.08 -10.36
CA SER A 1002 -66.11 2.12 -9.52
C SER A 1002 -66.09 0.73 -10.14
N LEU A 1003 -65.73 -0.28 -9.36
CA LEU A 1003 -65.79 -1.69 -9.73
C LEU A 1003 -66.62 -2.42 -8.66
N GLN A 1004 -67.71 -3.08 -9.05
CA GLN A 1004 -68.66 -3.74 -8.13
C GLN A 1004 -69.21 -2.84 -6.99
N GLY A 1005 -69.35 -1.54 -7.24
CA GLY A 1005 -69.86 -0.57 -6.26
C GLY A 1005 -68.79 0.03 -5.33
N GLU A 1006 -67.53 -0.38 -5.45
CA GLU A 1006 -66.41 0.16 -4.68
C GLU A 1006 -65.46 0.97 -5.56
N GLN A 1007 -64.66 1.87 -4.97
CA GLN A 1007 -63.59 2.62 -5.67
C GLN A 1007 -62.21 2.07 -5.26
N PRO A 1008 -61.74 0.97 -5.87
CA PRO A 1008 -60.56 0.25 -5.39
C PRO A 1008 -59.25 1.02 -5.62
N LEU A 1009 -59.13 1.81 -6.70
CA LEU A 1009 -57.92 2.62 -6.94
C LEU A 1009 -57.79 3.78 -5.95
N ARG A 1010 -58.90 4.47 -5.67
CA ARG A 1010 -58.96 5.46 -4.58
C ARG A 1010 -58.56 4.83 -3.25
N THR A 1011 -59.10 3.65 -2.95
CA THR A 1011 -58.80 2.92 -1.70
C THR A 1011 -57.31 2.56 -1.60
N LEU A 1012 -56.69 2.14 -2.69
CA LEU A 1012 -55.28 1.78 -2.76
C LEU A 1012 -54.35 3.00 -2.63
N LEU A 1013 -54.77 4.16 -3.13
CA LEU A 1013 -54.00 5.41 -3.13
C LEU A 1013 -54.31 6.31 -1.92
N GLN A 1014 -55.18 5.88 -1.02
CA GLN A 1014 -55.49 6.64 0.19
C GLN A 1014 -54.28 6.69 1.13
N ALA A 1015 -54.00 7.87 1.67
CA ALA A 1015 -52.92 8.04 2.64
C ALA A 1015 -53.17 7.19 3.89
N ARG A 1016 -52.18 6.38 4.29
CA ARG A 1016 -52.23 5.53 5.49
C ARG A 1016 -50.87 5.52 6.20
N PRO A 1017 -50.83 5.34 7.54
CA PRO A 1017 -49.58 5.28 8.28
C PRO A 1017 -48.64 4.20 7.72
N GLY A 1018 -47.41 4.59 7.37
CA GLY A 1018 -46.41 3.67 6.82
C GLY A 1018 -46.54 3.36 5.33
N VAL A 1019 -47.48 3.98 4.61
CA VAL A 1019 -47.63 3.84 3.15
C VAL A 1019 -47.35 5.16 2.45
N SER A 1020 -46.38 5.19 1.53
CA SER A 1020 -46.11 6.36 0.69
C SER A 1020 -46.79 6.23 -0.67
N VAL A 1021 -47.44 7.30 -1.14
CA VAL A 1021 -48.14 7.34 -2.44
C VAL A 1021 -47.43 8.32 -3.38
N THR A 1022 -47.29 7.96 -4.65
CA THR A 1022 -46.72 8.83 -5.68
C THR A 1022 -47.60 8.80 -6.93
N LEU A 1023 -48.02 9.98 -7.41
CA LEU A 1023 -48.69 10.15 -8.69
C LEU A 1023 -47.69 10.72 -9.71
N ALA A 1024 -47.69 10.18 -10.92
CA ALA A 1024 -46.83 10.63 -12.00
C ALA A 1024 -47.50 10.47 -13.36
N SER A 1025 -46.89 11.05 -14.40
CA SER A 1025 -47.24 10.84 -15.80
C SER A 1025 -46.00 10.62 -16.66
N SER A 1026 -46.04 9.59 -17.51
CA SER A 1026 -44.95 9.23 -18.44
C SER A 1026 -45.42 8.19 -19.45
N LEU A 1027 -44.71 8.05 -20.59
CA LEU A 1027 -44.90 6.94 -21.54
C LEU A 1027 -44.48 5.56 -20.98
N GLY A 1028 -43.82 5.51 -19.83
CA GLY A 1028 -43.45 4.26 -19.17
C GLY A 1028 -42.79 4.47 -17.81
N ILE A 1029 -42.64 3.38 -17.06
CA ILE A 1029 -41.98 3.36 -15.76
C ILE A 1029 -41.07 2.15 -15.65
N THR A 1030 -39.93 2.32 -14.98
CA THR A 1030 -38.99 1.27 -14.60
C THR A 1030 -38.80 1.32 -13.09
N LEU A 1031 -39.07 0.20 -12.40
CA LEU A 1031 -39.17 0.10 -10.95
C LEU A 1031 -38.08 -0.83 -10.37
N ASN A 1032 -37.25 -0.28 -9.49
CA ASN A 1032 -36.14 -1.00 -8.86
C ASN A 1032 -36.55 -1.68 -7.55
N ALA A 1033 -35.69 -2.60 -7.10
CA ALA A 1033 -35.92 -3.39 -5.89
C ALA A 1033 -35.96 -2.56 -4.59
N ASP A 1034 -35.23 -1.45 -4.53
CA ASP A 1034 -35.25 -0.49 -3.42
C ASP A 1034 -36.46 0.47 -3.44
N GLY A 1035 -37.33 0.34 -4.44
CA GLY A 1035 -38.48 1.20 -4.63
C GLY A 1035 -38.16 2.56 -5.24
N THR A 1036 -36.93 2.78 -5.74
CA THR A 1036 -36.66 3.87 -6.70
C THR A 1036 -37.28 3.54 -8.05
N PHE A 1037 -37.63 4.55 -8.83
CA PHE A 1037 -38.20 4.37 -10.17
C PHE A 1037 -37.68 5.43 -11.14
N GLU A 1038 -37.61 5.05 -12.41
CA GLU A 1038 -37.26 5.91 -13.54
C GLU A 1038 -38.49 6.05 -14.45
N LEU A 1039 -38.79 7.30 -14.82
CA LEU A 1039 -39.79 7.63 -15.84
C LEU A 1039 -39.05 7.90 -17.16
N ILE A 1040 -39.74 7.74 -18.29
CA ILE A 1040 -39.14 8.08 -19.59
C ILE A 1040 -39.03 9.61 -19.67
N GLU A 1041 -37.79 10.09 -19.70
CA GLU A 1041 -37.45 11.51 -19.74
C GLU A 1041 -38.08 12.20 -20.97
N GLY A 1042 -38.60 13.42 -20.76
CA GLY A 1042 -39.26 14.18 -21.83
C GLY A 1042 -40.65 13.69 -22.22
N THR A 1043 -41.25 12.76 -21.46
CA THR A 1043 -42.60 12.24 -21.74
C THR A 1043 -43.53 12.45 -20.53
N GLY A 1044 -44.74 12.94 -20.77
CA GLY A 1044 -45.71 13.22 -19.71
C GLY A 1044 -45.29 14.36 -18.79
N LYS A 1045 -45.92 14.46 -17.61
CA LYS A 1045 -45.68 15.52 -16.61
C LYS A 1045 -44.67 15.15 -15.53
N GLY A 1046 -44.08 13.96 -15.57
CA GLY A 1046 -43.20 13.48 -14.51
C GLY A 1046 -43.96 13.26 -13.20
N VAL A 1047 -43.28 13.39 -12.06
CA VAL A 1047 -43.90 13.27 -10.74
C VAL A 1047 -44.74 14.51 -10.44
N MET A 1048 -46.01 14.31 -10.08
CA MET A 1048 -46.94 15.40 -9.84
C MET A 1048 -46.65 16.11 -8.50
N PRO A 1049 -46.66 17.46 -8.48
CA PRO A 1049 -46.58 18.25 -7.25
C PRO A 1049 -47.72 17.97 -6.25
N GLU A 1050 -47.47 18.17 -4.95
CA GLU A 1050 -48.45 17.87 -3.90
C GLU A 1050 -49.79 18.62 -4.04
N ASP A 1051 -49.76 19.86 -4.51
CA ASP A 1051 -50.95 20.69 -4.75
C ASP A 1051 -51.85 20.10 -5.84
N GLN A 1052 -51.27 19.61 -6.94
CA GLN A 1052 -52.02 18.90 -7.99
C GLN A 1052 -52.57 17.57 -7.48
N VAL A 1053 -51.79 16.83 -6.70
CA VAL A 1053 -52.25 15.58 -6.08
C VAL A 1053 -53.47 15.84 -5.19
N ARG A 1054 -53.43 16.87 -4.33
CA ARG A 1054 -54.57 17.27 -3.49
C ARG A 1054 -55.79 17.66 -4.33
N GLU A 1055 -55.60 18.41 -5.41
CA GLU A 1055 -56.70 18.80 -6.30
C GLU A 1055 -57.36 17.60 -6.99
N ILE A 1056 -56.60 16.58 -7.39
CA ILE A 1056 -57.14 15.34 -7.96
C ILE A 1056 -58.03 14.63 -6.93
N PHE A 1057 -57.54 14.42 -5.71
CA PHE A 1057 -58.33 13.72 -4.68
C PHE A 1057 -59.59 14.49 -4.28
N ASN A 1058 -59.51 15.82 -4.17
CA ASN A 1058 -60.68 16.67 -3.88
C ASN A 1058 -61.79 16.60 -4.94
N ARG A 1059 -61.48 16.18 -6.17
CA ARG A 1059 -62.45 16.03 -7.28
C ARG A 1059 -62.97 14.59 -7.42
N VAL A 1060 -62.30 13.63 -6.79
CA VAL A 1060 -62.76 12.23 -6.69
C VAL A 1060 -63.77 12.09 -5.53
N ASP A 1061 -63.60 12.90 -4.48
CA ASP A 1061 -64.56 13.12 -3.38
C ASP A 1061 -65.82 13.87 -3.85
#